data_AF-C2KW36-F1
#
_entry.id   AF-C2KW36-F1
#
_cell.length_a   1.000
_cell.length_b   1.000
_cell.length_c   1.000
_cell.angle_alpha   90.00
_cell.angle_beta   90.00
_cell.angle_gamma   90.00
#
_symmetry.space_group_name_H-M   'P 1'
#
loop_
_entity.id
_entity.type
_entity.pdbx_description
1 polymer ?
#
loop_
_entity_poly.entity_id
_entity_poly.type
_entity_poly.pdbx_seq_one_letter_code
_entity_poly.pdbx_strand_id
1 'polypeptide(L)'
;MKQFFQVFQELTVSEHLRGMFLNTTISRITLKKDRSKLSIYLHSDHLLERSDIREMEEAIYKQLFIGKKISICIRESFHLSSQYTAKVLYEFYEKSLLEELKERNILLYQMMKQGELEWREDDRLSLILEEQILFRKEEKECIRVIQKIFEERCGVPIHFTIQFVPAKKKAEEEEDRDNATLYASSENPGYSAEGLSDAYAGAEGSVGHPETGDMAIQDREAASLGQEHTALSDGNSASEDFSGKIQASEAEQNGGNTHTGLAKNTAEASSLDSKKGTGEKAFEKKGFEKKGFNKGKFQFKRSDHSDVYYGRDFSDSPIPLKDIPEDGGLVTVEGLIIQVDERTTRSGKTIFSFSFTDDTDSLASKIFVEEENLEEARAFLKKDNAICIKGTMEYDSYDQEMELAHVQGIKKSSFTRKKREDLEKEKRVELHLHTKMSDMDGVSDVEKYIDRALDFGMPAMAITDHGVVQAFPDAMAYLKKIGRQKDLQLIYGMEGYLVNDLDSIVKNACKRDLSSTTVVFDLETTGFDPRVNHIIEIGAVKIENGKIIDRMDVFVNPGVPIPFRITQLTSIDDSMVMDAKGIEEVLPQFLDFAKDAILVAHNADFDYHFVSTKAKALNIPFSAPVIDTVALSRLLLPRLNRFKLDTVAKELKIELLHHHRAVDDAEATARIYLKELEILEQRGVSSLEEIDSLEVDQVGKVRKLPSYHIILLAKNDIGRINLYRLVSQSHLQYFRMKPRIPKSLLKKYREGLIIGSACSSGELFQAMVRGADDQQLLEIASFYDYLEIQPLGNNAYMLESDRFSAETEEDLIAYNKKIIA
;
A
#
# COMPACT_ATOMS: atom_id res chain seq x y z
N MET A 1 -17.15 -30.36 -16.81
CA MET A 1 -15.82 -29.78 -16.49
C MET A 1 -15.31 -30.39 -15.19
N LYS A 2 -14.17 -29.94 -14.65
CA LYS A 2 -13.75 -30.14 -13.24
C LYS A 2 -13.44 -28.78 -12.62
N GLN A 3 -13.61 -28.60 -11.31
CA GLN A 3 -13.16 -27.35 -10.66
C GLN A 3 -11.63 -27.22 -10.72
N PHE A 4 -11.12 -25.99 -10.80
CA PHE A 4 -9.70 -25.69 -11.04
C PHE A 4 -8.77 -26.39 -10.03
N PHE A 5 -9.01 -26.16 -8.74
CA PHE A 5 -8.23 -26.78 -7.66
C PHE A 5 -8.50 -28.28 -7.47
N GLN A 6 -9.52 -28.88 -8.11
CA GLN A 6 -9.65 -30.35 -8.20
C GLN A 6 -8.65 -30.97 -9.20
N VAL A 7 -8.13 -30.16 -10.13
CA VAL A 7 -7.08 -30.56 -11.08
C VAL A 7 -5.69 -30.18 -10.54
N PHE A 8 -5.56 -29.02 -9.90
CA PHE A 8 -4.33 -28.49 -9.33
C PHE A 8 -4.35 -28.51 -7.79
N GLN A 9 -4.51 -29.70 -7.20
CA GLN A 9 -4.74 -29.88 -5.76
C GLN A 9 -3.57 -29.47 -4.85
N GLU A 10 -2.34 -29.56 -5.36
CA GLU A 10 -1.09 -29.25 -4.64
C GLU A 10 -0.59 -27.81 -4.90
N LEU A 11 -1.30 -27.03 -5.73
CA LEU A 11 -0.89 -25.67 -6.10
C LEU A 11 -1.16 -24.69 -4.95
N THR A 12 -0.11 -23.97 -4.53
CA THR A 12 -0.17 -22.98 -3.45
C THR A 12 -0.13 -21.58 -4.06
N VAL A 13 -1.13 -20.74 -3.78
CA VAL A 13 -1.27 -19.38 -4.32
C VAL A 13 -1.80 -18.44 -3.24
N SER A 14 -1.75 -17.13 -3.50
CA SER A 14 -2.33 -16.08 -2.63
C SER A 14 -3.81 -16.33 -2.34
N GLU A 15 -4.31 -15.84 -1.20
CA GLU A 15 -5.73 -15.99 -0.83
C GLU A 15 -6.66 -15.36 -1.87
N HIS A 16 -6.26 -14.23 -2.45
CA HIS A 16 -6.94 -13.57 -3.56
C HIS A 16 -7.08 -14.49 -4.79
N LEU A 17 -5.96 -14.95 -5.38
CA LEU A 17 -6.00 -15.89 -6.51
C LEU A 17 -6.78 -17.16 -6.19
N ARG A 18 -6.67 -17.66 -4.96
CA ARG A 18 -7.41 -18.84 -4.50
C ARG A 18 -8.91 -18.58 -4.54
N GLY A 19 -9.37 -17.40 -4.12
CA GLY A 19 -10.76 -16.96 -4.17
C GLY A 19 -11.29 -16.83 -5.60
N MET A 20 -10.59 -16.08 -6.46
CA MET A 20 -10.96 -15.89 -7.87
C MET A 20 -11.10 -17.24 -8.60
N PHE A 21 -10.07 -18.10 -8.52
CA PHE A 21 -10.09 -19.37 -9.24
C PHE A 21 -10.93 -20.48 -8.57
N LEU A 22 -11.48 -20.28 -7.37
CA LEU A 22 -12.13 -21.35 -6.57
C LEU A 22 -13.28 -22.03 -7.32
N ASN A 23 -14.14 -21.23 -7.94
CA ASN A 23 -15.37 -21.65 -8.61
C ASN A 23 -15.18 -21.86 -10.12
N THR A 24 -13.97 -21.62 -10.64
CA THR A 24 -13.66 -21.71 -12.07
C THR A 24 -13.45 -23.15 -12.52
N THR A 25 -13.97 -23.51 -13.70
CA THR A 25 -13.97 -24.90 -14.16
C THR A 25 -13.09 -25.12 -15.38
N ILE A 26 -12.24 -26.16 -15.36
CA ILE A 26 -11.40 -26.54 -16.50
C ILE A 26 -12.22 -27.41 -17.45
N SER A 27 -12.33 -26.97 -18.71
CA SER A 27 -13.02 -27.68 -19.78
C SER A 27 -12.13 -28.71 -20.47
N ARG A 28 -10.85 -28.35 -20.73
CA ARG A 28 -9.83 -29.27 -21.25
C ARG A 28 -8.42 -28.72 -20.98
N ILE A 29 -7.43 -29.60 -20.98
CA ILE A 29 -6.00 -29.24 -21.02
C ILE A 29 -5.39 -29.89 -22.27
N THR A 30 -4.61 -29.13 -23.04
CA THR A 30 -3.95 -29.61 -24.26
C THR A 30 -2.45 -29.29 -24.23
N LEU A 31 -1.61 -30.28 -24.49
CA LEU A 31 -0.17 -30.10 -24.66
C LEU A 31 0.18 -30.12 -26.16
N LYS A 32 0.93 -29.12 -26.65
CA LYS A 32 1.42 -29.07 -28.03
C LYS A 32 2.34 -30.28 -28.31
N LYS A 33 2.37 -30.78 -29.56
CA LYS A 33 3.10 -32.01 -29.93
C LYS A 33 4.61 -31.98 -29.60
N ASP A 34 5.22 -30.80 -29.64
CA ASP A 34 6.62 -30.54 -29.29
C ASP A 34 6.85 -30.28 -27.79
N ARG A 35 5.78 -30.35 -26.97
CA ARG A 35 5.73 -30.05 -25.54
C ARG A 35 6.12 -28.61 -25.14
N SER A 36 6.24 -27.69 -26.10
CA SER A 36 6.64 -26.29 -25.85
C SER A 36 5.54 -25.39 -25.27
N LYS A 37 4.27 -25.80 -25.34
CA LYS A 37 3.14 -25.05 -24.78
C LYS A 37 2.06 -25.97 -24.21
N LEU A 38 1.69 -25.73 -22.96
CA LEU A 38 0.45 -26.20 -22.34
C LEU A 38 -0.63 -25.14 -22.60
N SER A 39 -1.86 -25.57 -22.88
CA SER A 39 -3.03 -24.69 -22.86
C SER A 39 -4.12 -25.29 -21.98
N ILE A 40 -4.52 -24.54 -20.96
CA ILE A 40 -5.58 -24.86 -20.01
C ILE A 40 -6.79 -24.04 -20.43
N TYR A 41 -7.86 -24.70 -20.85
CA TYR A 41 -9.11 -24.02 -21.22
C TYR A 41 -10.01 -23.95 -20.01
N LEU A 42 -10.33 -22.73 -19.59
CA LEU A 42 -11.02 -22.39 -18.36
C LEU A 42 -12.39 -21.83 -18.68
N HIS A 43 -13.38 -22.10 -17.83
CA HIS A 43 -14.67 -21.43 -17.81
C HIS A 43 -14.83 -20.74 -16.47
N SER A 44 -15.24 -19.48 -16.47
CA SER A 44 -15.59 -18.73 -15.28
C SER A 44 -16.98 -18.11 -15.44
N ASP A 45 -17.67 -17.92 -14.33
CA ASP A 45 -18.99 -17.27 -14.28
C ASP A 45 -18.88 -15.81 -13.77
N HIS A 46 -17.63 -15.31 -13.68
CA HIS A 46 -17.25 -13.93 -13.39
C HIS A 46 -15.97 -13.56 -14.18
N LEU A 47 -15.73 -12.26 -14.39
CA LEU A 47 -14.51 -11.76 -15.04
C LEU A 47 -13.26 -12.06 -14.19
N LEU A 48 -12.17 -12.43 -14.86
CA LEU A 48 -10.84 -12.64 -14.29
C LEU A 48 -9.88 -11.64 -14.94
N GLU A 49 -9.07 -10.92 -14.17
CA GLU A 49 -8.15 -9.95 -14.78
C GLU A 49 -7.02 -10.65 -15.55
N ARG A 50 -6.44 -9.94 -16.53
CA ARG A 50 -5.28 -10.41 -17.29
C ARG A 50 -4.05 -10.60 -16.39
N SER A 51 -3.92 -9.74 -15.38
CA SER A 51 -2.99 -9.83 -14.24
C SER A 51 -3.14 -11.15 -13.47
N ASP A 52 -4.32 -11.46 -12.92
CA ASP A 52 -4.63 -12.69 -12.17
C ASP A 52 -4.30 -13.95 -12.98
N ILE A 53 -4.72 -13.95 -14.25
CA ILE A 53 -4.50 -15.06 -15.17
C ILE A 53 -2.99 -15.27 -15.38
N ARG A 54 -2.21 -14.19 -15.48
CA ARG A 54 -0.75 -14.27 -15.61
C ARG A 54 -0.07 -14.74 -14.32
N GLU A 55 -0.45 -14.23 -13.14
CA GLU A 55 0.11 -14.70 -11.87
C GLU A 55 -0.16 -16.21 -11.69
N MET A 56 -1.37 -16.67 -12.06
CA MET A 56 -1.73 -18.09 -12.06
C MET A 56 -0.95 -18.92 -13.09
N GLU A 57 -0.72 -18.42 -14.32
CA GLU A 57 0.16 -19.07 -15.31
C GLU A 57 1.59 -19.20 -14.78
N GLU A 58 2.12 -18.16 -14.13
CA GLU A 58 3.44 -18.15 -13.52
C GLU A 58 3.54 -19.08 -12.30
N ALA A 59 2.52 -19.13 -11.43
CA ALA A 59 2.47 -20.04 -10.28
C ALA A 59 2.49 -21.51 -10.72
N ILE A 60 1.68 -21.87 -11.72
CA ILE A 60 1.69 -23.21 -12.34
C ILE A 60 3.06 -23.54 -12.91
N TYR A 61 3.71 -22.59 -13.60
CA TYR A 61 5.05 -22.80 -14.13
C TYR A 61 6.10 -23.01 -13.02
N LYS A 62 6.17 -22.08 -12.05
CA LYS A 62 7.15 -22.06 -10.95
C LYS A 62 7.05 -23.31 -10.07
N GLN A 63 5.86 -23.85 -9.83
CA GLN A 63 5.66 -25.02 -8.96
C GLN A 63 5.71 -26.37 -9.70
N LEU A 64 5.10 -26.49 -10.88
CA LEU A 64 4.92 -27.78 -11.56
C LEU A 64 5.88 -27.99 -12.75
N PHE A 65 6.47 -26.92 -13.29
CA PHE A 65 7.25 -26.96 -14.54
C PHE A 65 8.62 -26.27 -14.51
N ILE A 66 9.12 -25.90 -13.32
CA ILE A 66 10.44 -25.28 -13.15
C ILE A 66 11.56 -26.05 -13.87
N GLY A 67 12.44 -25.31 -14.56
CA GLY A 67 13.53 -25.86 -15.38
C GLY A 67 13.11 -26.53 -16.71
N LYS A 68 11.81 -26.61 -17.04
CA LYS A 68 11.32 -27.21 -18.29
C LYS A 68 11.02 -26.12 -19.32
N LYS A 69 11.44 -26.30 -20.58
CA LYS A 69 11.13 -25.37 -21.69
C LYS A 69 9.68 -25.52 -22.18
N ILE A 70 8.73 -25.10 -21.35
CA ILE A 70 7.29 -25.14 -21.61
C ILE A 70 6.66 -23.80 -21.21
N SER A 71 5.89 -23.21 -22.11
CA SER A 71 5.01 -22.09 -21.79
C SER A 71 3.68 -22.62 -21.24
N ILE A 72 3.19 -22.01 -20.17
CA ILE A 72 1.79 -22.17 -19.74
C ILE A 72 0.94 -21.19 -20.58
N CYS A 73 -0.38 -21.36 -20.51
CA CYS A 73 -1.37 -20.54 -21.20
C CYS A 73 -2.73 -20.92 -20.64
N ILE A 74 -3.39 -20.04 -19.93
CA ILE A 74 -4.81 -20.15 -19.67
C ILE A 74 -5.55 -19.61 -20.92
N ARG A 75 -6.77 -20.10 -21.10
CA ARG A 75 -7.73 -19.71 -22.15
C ARG A 75 -9.12 -19.77 -21.56
N GLU A 76 -9.45 -18.71 -20.87
CA GLU A 76 -10.72 -18.40 -20.27
C GLU A 76 -11.83 -18.17 -21.30
N SER A 77 -13.05 -18.46 -20.89
CA SER A 77 -14.32 -18.05 -21.49
C SER A 77 -15.30 -17.81 -20.35
N PHE A 78 -16.15 -16.80 -20.49
CA PHE A 78 -17.01 -16.31 -19.43
C PHE A 78 -18.48 -16.67 -19.66
N HIS A 79 -19.20 -17.00 -18.59
CA HIS A 79 -20.66 -16.98 -18.58
C HIS A 79 -21.13 -15.74 -17.82
N LEU A 80 -21.24 -14.62 -18.54
CA LEU A 80 -21.66 -13.35 -17.97
C LEU A 80 -23.20 -13.25 -17.92
N SER A 81 -23.70 -12.48 -16.95
CA SER A 81 -25.12 -12.14 -16.83
C SER A 81 -25.57 -11.18 -17.93
N SER A 82 -26.88 -11.04 -18.15
CA SER A 82 -27.40 -10.05 -19.09
C SER A 82 -27.29 -8.59 -18.59
N GLN A 83 -26.69 -8.35 -17.41
CA GLN A 83 -26.31 -7.00 -16.98
C GLN A 83 -25.03 -6.50 -17.70
N TYR A 84 -24.22 -7.41 -18.29
CA TYR A 84 -23.05 -7.05 -19.07
C TYR A 84 -23.43 -6.68 -20.52
N THR A 85 -23.76 -5.41 -20.76
CA THR A 85 -23.75 -4.83 -22.10
C THR A 85 -22.31 -4.68 -22.62
N ALA A 86 -22.09 -4.39 -23.90
CA ALA A 86 -20.72 -4.20 -24.40
C ALA A 86 -20.08 -2.93 -23.80
N LYS A 87 -20.88 -1.88 -23.55
CA LYS A 87 -20.43 -0.69 -22.82
C LYS A 87 -19.97 -1.03 -21.40
N VAL A 88 -20.81 -1.70 -20.62
CA VAL A 88 -20.51 -2.05 -19.22
C VAL A 88 -19.36 -3.06 -19.13
N LEU A 89 -19.30 -4.05 -20.03
CA LEU A 89 -18.17 -4.97 -20.11
C LEU A 89 -16.87 -4.26 -20.49
N TYR A 90 -16.91 -3.20 -21.32
CA TYR A 90 -15.72 -2.39 -21.57
C TYR A 90 -15.30 -1.66 -20.29
N GLU A 91 -16.22 -0.97 -19.61
CA GLU A 91 -15.96 -0.22 -18.37
C GLU A 91 -15.32 -1.11 -17.29
N PHE A 92 -15.83 -2.32 -17.06
CA PHE A 92 -15.26 -3.28 -16.10
C PHE A 92 -14.02 -4.06 -16.58
N TYR A 93 -13.68 -4.06 -17.87
CA TYR A 93 -12.61 -4.90 -18.42
C TYR A 93 -11.51 -4.14 -19.18
N GLU A 94 -11.59 -2.80 -19.28
CA GLU A 94 -10.68 -1.97 -20.07
C GLU A 94 -9.20 -2.22 -19.74
N LYS A 95 -8.84 -2.22 -18.45
CA LYS A 95 -7.46 -2.51 -17.98
C LYS A 95 -6.93 -3.84 -18.52
N SER A 96 -7.70 -4.92 -18.36
CA SER A 96 -7.34 -6.26 -18.84
C SER A 96 -7.32 -6.38 -20.37
N LEU A 97 -8.25 -5.68 -21.05
CA LEU A 97 -8.28 -5.56 -22.50
C LEU A 97 -7.01 -4.85 -23.01
N LEU A 98 -6.64 -3.71 -22.43
CA LEU A 98 -5.46 -2.93 -22.81
C LEU A 98 -4.16 -3.70 -22.54
N GLU A 99 -4.06 -4.42 -21.42
CA GLU A 99 -2.94 -5.33 -21.14
C GLU A 99 -2.83 -6.43 -22.20
N GLU A 100 -3.92 -7.11 -22.55
CA GLU A 100 -3.91 -8.14 -23.59
C GLU A 100 -3.54 -7.57 -24.97
N LEU A 101 -4.04 -6.38 -25.31
CA LEU A 101 -3.64 -5.69 -26.55
C LEU A 101 -2.14 -5.35 -26.55
N LYS A 102 -1.59 -4.90 -25.43
CA LYS A 102 -0.15 -4.64 -25.25
C LYS A 102 0.69 -5.92 -25.41
N GLU A 103 0.27 -7.04 -24.83
CA GLU A 103 0.91 -8.35 -24.99
C GLU A 103 0.84 -8.89 -26.43
N ARG A 104 -0.24 -8.58 -27.17
CA ARG A 104 -0.44 -9.03 -28.56
C ARG A 104 0.36 -8.23 -29.57
N ASN A 105 0.22 -6.90 -29.54
CA ASN A 105 0.88 -5.97 -30.45
C ASN A 105 0.75 -4.55 -29.87
N ILE A 106 1.89 -3.93 -29.53
CA ILE A 106 1.95 -2.58 -28.97
C ILE A 106 1.21 -1.52 -29.80
N LEU A 107 1.09 -1.70 -31.12
CA LEU A 107 0.32 -0.79 -31.99
C LEU A 107 -1.18 -0.81 -31.67
N LEU A 108 -1.74 -1.96 -31.24
CA LEU A 108 -3.16 -2.07 -30.88
C LEU A 108 -3.45 -1.34 -29.56
N TYR A 109 -2.55 -1.47 -28.59
CA TYR A 109 -2.58 -0.69 -27.35
C TYR A 109 -2.47 0.81 -27.63
N GLN A 110 -1.55 1.22 -28.50
CA GLN A 110 -1.41 2.63 -28.92
C GLN A 110 -2.65 3.14 -29.65
N MET A 111 -3.28 2.34 -30.51
CA MET A 111 -4.54 2.70 -31.18
C MET A 111 -5.67 2.96 -30.19
N MET A 112 -5.86 2.10 -29.19
CA MET A 112 -6.89 2.34 -28.16
C MET A 112 -6.55 3.54 -27.28
N LYS A 113 -5.28 3.74 -26.90
CA LYS A 113 -4.86 4.84 -26.00
C LYS A 113 -4.76 6.21 -26.67
N GLN A 114 -4.59 6.28 -28.00
CA GLN A 114 -4.50 7.55 -28.75
C GLN A 114 -5.81 7.95 -29.45
N GLY A 115 -6.82 7.08 -29.48
CA GLY A 115 -8.09 7.36 -30.12
C GLY A 115 -9.17 7.80 -29.14
N GLU A 116 -10.11 8.60 -29.63
CA GLU A 116 -11.30 9.02 -28.88
C GLU A 116 -12.40 7.94 -29.05
N LEU A 117 -12.99 7.49 -27.93
CA LEU A 117 -13.98 6.41 -27.90
C LEU A 117 -15.41 7.00 -27.84
N GLU A 118 -16.16 6.87 -28.94
CA GLU A 118 -17.56 7.28 -29.03
C GLU A 118 -18.49 6.05 -28.93
N TRP A 119 -19.22 5.94 -27.82
CA TRP A 119 -20.36 5.03 -27.69
C TRP A 119 -21.61 5.66 -28.29
N ARG A 120 -22.37 4.91 -29.09
CA ARG A 120 -23.63 5.38 -29.71
C ARG A 120 -24.88 4.65 -29.23
N GLU A 121 -24.73 3.35 -28.99
CA GLU A 121 -25.70 2.41 -28.41
C GLU A 121 -24.86 1.45 -27.54
N ASP A 122 -25.44 0.73 -26.58
CA ASP A 122 -24.67 -0.08 -25.60
C ASP A 122 -23.92 -1.28 -26.22
N ASP A 123 -24.15 -1.57 -27.51
CA ASP A 123 -23.44 -2.55 -28.34
C ASP A 123 -22.53 -1.90 -29.41
N ARG A 124 -22.46 -0.56 -29.53
CA ARG A 124 -21.74 0.14 -30.61
C ARG A 124 -20.68 1.11 -30.14
N LEU A 125 -19.44 0.77 -30.47
CA LEU A 125 -18.23 1.55 -30.16
C LEU A 125 -17.53 2.01 -31.44
N SER A 126 -17.26 3.31 -31.54
CA SER A 126 -16.39 3.92 -32.56
C SER A 126 -15.09 4.40 -31.93
N LEU A 127 -13.96 3.90 -32.42
CA LEU A 127 -12.63 4.44 -32.12
C LEU A 127 -12.25 5.46 -33.19
N ILE A 128 -12.11 6.74 -32.81
CA ILE A 128 -11.76 7.84 -33.70
C ILE A 128 -10.25 8.12 -33.58
N LEU A 129 -9.51 8.02 -34.68
CA LEU A 129 -8.04 8.09 -34.71
C LEU A 129 -7.51 9.03 -35.80
N GLU A 130 -6.40 9.72 -35.56
CA GLU A 130 -5.67 10.39 -36.65
C GLU A 130 -5.08 9.37 -37.64
N GLU A 131 -5.15 9.68 -38.94
CA GLU A 131 -4.75 8.75 -40.01
C GLU A 131 -3.23 8.52 -40.09
N GLN A 132 -2.77 7.47 -39.40
CA GLN A 132 -1.39 6.98 -39.46
C GLN A 132 -1.27 5.70 -40.30
N ILE A 133 -0.22 5.62 -41.12
CA ILE A 133 0.05 4.48 -42.03
C ILE A 133 0.25 3.15 -41.28
N LEU A 134 0.69 3.19 -40.02
CA LEU A 134 0.82 1.99 -39.18
C LEU A 134 -0.54 1.51 -38.66
N PHE A 135 -1.34 2.40 -38.07
CA PHE A 135 -2.68 2.07 -37.58
C PHE A 135 -3.62 1.57 -38.70
N ARG A 136 -3.50 2.12 -39.92
CA ARG A 136 -4.21 1.63 -41.12
C ARG A 136 -3.86 0.19 -41.53
N LYS A 137 -2.74 -0.38 -41.11
CA LYS A 137 -2.40 -1.79 -41.34
C LYS A 137 -3.05 -2.70 -40.30
N GLU A 138 -3.05 -2.26 -39.04
CA GLU A 138 -3.55 -3.02 -37.90
C GLU A 138 -5.06 -2.85 -37.67
N GLU A 139 -5.73 -1.90 -38.34
CA GLU A 139 -7.19 -1.65 -38.33
C GLU A 139 -8.03 -2.93 -38.23
N LYS A 140 -7.78 -3.89 -39.13
CA LYS A 140 -8.54 -5.14 -39.20
C LYS A 140 -8.17 -6.15 -38.11
N GLU A 141 -6.96 -6.08 -37.57
CA GLU A 141 -6.54 -6.92 -36.45
C GLU A 141 -7.11 -6.39 -35.13
N CYS A 142 -7.12 -5.06 -34.93
CA CYS A 142 -7.76 -4.40 -33.80
C CYS A 142 -9.24 -4.79 -33.69
N ILE A 143 -10.00 -4.60 -34.78
CA ILE A 143 -11.43 -4.98 -34.83
C ILE A 143 -11.60 -6.49 -34.54
N ARG A 144 -10.79 -7.34 -35.18
CA ARG A 144 -10.85 -8.81 -34.98
C ARG A 144 -10.55 -9.24 -33.55
N VAL A 145 -9.62 -8.58 -32.86
CA VAL A 145 -9.26 -8.92 -31.48
C VAL A 145 -10.34 -8.47 -30.51
N ILE A 146 -10.87 -7.25 -30.64
CA ILE A 146 -11.95 -6.76 -29.77
C ILE A 146 -13.24 -7.56 -29.97
N GLN A 147 -13.70 -7.76 -31.22
CA GLN A 147 -14.88 -8.62 -31.45
C GLN A 147 -14.68 -10.04 -30.92
N LYS A 148 -13.47 -10.61 -31.01
CA LYS A 148 -13.16 -11.91 -30.42
C LYS A 148 -13.20 -11.92 -28.89
N ILE A 149 -12.85 -10.82 -28.22
CA ILE A 149 -12.94 -10.71 -26.77
C ILE A 149 -14.41 -10.67 -26.35
N PHE A 150 -15.19 -9.78 -26.95
CA PHE A 150 -16.59 -9.59 -26.56
C PHE A 150 -17.46 -10.79 -26.99
N GLU A 151 -17.46 -11.15 -28.28
CA GLU A 151 -18.37 -12.15 -28.84
C GLU A 151 -17.94 -13.60 -28.55
N GLU A 152 -16.68 -13.98 -28.79
CA GLU A 152 -16.22 -15.37 -28.62
C GLU A 152 -15.84 -15.74 -27.18
N ARG A 153 -15.42 -14.76 -26.35
CA ARG A 153 -14.94 -15.03 -24.98
C ARG A 153 -15.96 -14.66 -23.91
N CYS A 154 -16.62 -13.52 -24.05
CA CYS A 154 -17.57 -13.01 -23.05
C CYS A 154 -19.04 -13.32 -23.38
N GLY A 155 -19.34 -13.65 -24.64
CA GLY A 155 -20.70 -13.89 -25.14
C GLY A 155 -21.52 -12.62 -25.40
N VAL A 156 -20.88 -11.44 -25.36
CA VAL A 156 -21.52 -10.13 -25.47
C VAL A 156 -21.35 -9.61 -26.92
N PRO A 157 -22.41 -9.21 -27.63
CA PRO A 157 -22.30 -8.69 -28.99
C PRO A 157 -21.65 -7.31 -29.02
N ILE A 158 -20.74 -7.04 -29.96
CA ILE A 158 -20.19 -5.68 -30.16
C ILE A 158 -19.98 -5.32 -31.64
N HIS A 159 -20.55 -4.20 -32.06
CA HIS A 159 -20.25 -3.53 -33.31
C HIS A 159 -19.13 -2.51 -33.11
N PHE A 160 -17.89 -2.99 -32.99
CA PHE A 160 -16.70 -2.15 -32.91
C PHE A 160 -16.25 -1.68 -34.29
N THR A 161 -16.00 -0.38 -34.43
CA THR A 161 -15.60 0.28 -35.69
C THR A 161 -14.46 1.28 -35.46
N ILE A 162 -13.64 1.52 -36.48
CA ILE A 162 -12.54 2.49 -36.43
C ILE A 162 -12.77 3.55 -37.50
N GLN A 163 -12.76 4.82 -37.09
CA GLN A 163 -12.94 5.98 -37.95
C GLN A 163 -11.63 6.77 -37.98
N PHE A 164 -11.02 6.91 -39.16
CA PHE A 164 -9.79 7.68 -39.31
C PHE A 164 -10.10 9.11 -39.77
N VAL A 165 -9.70 10.09 -38.96
CA VAL A 165 -9.74 11.51 -39.30
C VAL A 165 -8.39 11.93 -39.92
N PRO A 166 -8.39 12.77 -40.97
CA PRO A 166 -7.14 13.28 -41.52
C PRO A 166 -6.46 14.17 -40.48
N ALA A 167 -5.19 13.88 -40.19
CA ALA A 167 -4.43 14.57 -39.15
C ALA A 167 -4.49 16.09 -39.33
N LYS A 168 -4.72 16.83 -38.24
CA LYS A 168 -4.72 18.29 -38.30
C LYS A 168 -3.34 18.76 -38.74
N LYS A 169 -3.27 19.56 -39.82
CA LYS A 169 -2.01 20.23 -40.20
C LYS A 169 -1.59 21.16 -39.06
N LYS A 170 -0.58 20.74 -38.28
CA LYS A 170 0.32 21.65 -37.58
C LYS A 170 0.82 22.68 -38.58
N ALA A 171 0.44 23.94 -38.40
CA ALA A 171 1.04 25.07 -39.09
C ALA A 171 2.29 25.47 -38.30
N GLU A 172 3.37 24.73 -38.52
CA GLU A 172 4.67 24.95 -37.87
C GLU A 172 5.72 25.34 -38.92
N GLU A 173 6.56 26.32 -38.55
CA GLU A 173 7.87 26.61 -39.16
C GLU A 173 7.93 27.10 -40.63
N GLU A 174 7.36 28.28 -40.93
CA GLU A 174 7.89 29.13 -42.03
C GLU A 174 7.89 30.65 -41.76
N GLU A 175 7.99 31.10 -40.50
CA GLU A 175 8.13 32.54 -40.18
C GLU A 175 9.15 32.89 -39.05
N ASP A 176 9.77 31.90 -38.40
CA ASP A 176 10.63 32.15 -37.21
C ASP A 176 12.15 32.02 -37.47
N ARG A 177 12.60 32.47 -38.66
CA ARG A 177 14.03 32.65 -38.97
C ARG A 177 14.51 34.10 -38.97
N ASP A 178 13.61 35.08 -39.02
CA ASP A 178 13.97 36.50 -39.11
C ASP A 178 13.90 37.24 -37.76
N ASN A 179 13.13 36.74 -36.78
CA ASN A 179 12.96 37.36 -35.45
C ASN A 179 14.19 37.27 -34.52
N ALA A 180 15.19 36.44 -34.87
CA ALA A 180 16.43 36.27 -34.09
C ALA A 180 17.34 37.53 -34.00
N THR A 181 16.90 38.66 -34.56
CA THR A 181 17.70 39.88 -34.74
C THR A 181 17.12 41.12 -34.03
N LEU A 182 16.00 41.02 -33.30
CA LEU A 182 15.22 42.21 -32.90
C LEU A 182 14.79 42.34 -31.42
N TYR A 183 15.31 41.53 -30.50
CA TYR A 183 15.16 41.75 -29.04
C TYR A 183 16.50 41.92 -28.31
N ALA A 184 17.24 42.94 -28.73
CA ALA A 184 18.42 43.47 -28.02
C ALA A 184 18.27 44.97 -27.67
N SER A 185 17.04 45.43 -27.37
CA SER A 185 16.73 46.80 -26.98
C SER A 185 15.32 46.94 -26.37
N SER A 186 15.14 47.90 -25.44
CA SER A 186 13.89 48.36 -24.78
C SER A 186 13.06 47.29 -24.05
N GLU A 187 12.84 47.33 -22.73
CA GLU A 187 12.25 48.37 -21.84
C GLU A 187 10.70 48.41 -21.82
N ASN A 188 10.16 48.46 -20.59
CA ASN A 188 8.77 48.72 -20.17
C ASN A 188 8.25 50.11 -20.67
N PRO A 189 6.93 50.46 -20.63
CA PRO A 189 5.91 49.97 -19.68
C PRO A 189 4.41 49.83 -20.14
N GLY A 190 3.62 49.10 -19.35
CA GLY A 190 2.38 49.62 -18.74
C GLY A 190 0.98 49.29 -19.32
N TYR A 191 0.00 49.13 -18.40
CA TYR A 191 -1.47 49.41 -18.45
C TYR A 191 -2.31 49.09 -19.72
N SER A 192 -3.54 48.54 -19.66
CA SER A 192 -4.40 48.07 -18.54
C SER A 192 -5.75 47.50 -19.03
N ALA A 193 -6.48 46.84 -18.12
CA ALA A 193 -7.95 46.68 -18.06
C ALA A 193 -8.66 45.54 -18.86
N GLU A 194 -9.34 44.69 -18.07
CA GLU A 194 -10.70 44.14 -18.25
C GLU A 194 -11.08 43.29 -19.48
N GLY A 195 -11.63 42.07 -19.26
CA GLY A 195 -12.65 41.53 -20.18
C GLY A 195 -12.83 40.01 -20.43
N LEU A 196 -13.15 39.20 -19.40
CA LEU A 196 -13.97 37.95 -19.49
C LEU A 196 -13.48 36.68 -20.25
N SER A 197 -14.13 35.56 -19.87
CA SER A 197 -14.28 34.23 -20.53
C SER A 197 -13.05 33.34 -20.83
N ASP A 198 -12.91 32.31 -19.98
CA ASP A 198 -12.93 30.87 -20.31
C ASP A 198 -11.81 30.14 -21.08
N ALA A 199 -11.65 28.85 -20.68
CA ALA A 199 -11.20 27.69 -21.45
C ALA A 199 -9.73 27.58 -21.94
N TYR A 200 -8.85 27.15 -21.04
CA TYR A 200 -7.69 26.29 -21.30
C TYR A 200 -7.70 25.19 -20.20
N ALA A 201 -7.54 23.86 -20.40
CA ALA A 201 -7.05 23.07 -21.53
C ALA A 201 -5.67 23.53 -22.06
N GLY A 202 -4.54 22.92 -21.73
CA GLY A 202 -4.31 21.57 -21.19
C GLY A 202 -3.02 21.04 -21.84
N ALA A 203 -1.93 21.10 -21.11
CA ALA A 203 -0.59 20.57 -21.44
C ALA A 203 0.17 20.57 -20.10
N GLU A 204 0.61 19.47 -19.49
CA GLU A 204 1.30 18.28 -20.02
C GLU A 204 2.59 18.61 -20.80
N GLY A 205 3.73 18.26 -20.19
CA GLY A 205 5.08 18.57 -20.66
C GLY A 205 6.06 17.43 -20.42
N SER A 206 5.62 16.20 -20.68
CA SER A 206 6.43 14.99 -20.96
C SER A 206 7.73 14.76 -20.18
N VAL A 207 7.67 13.82 -19.23
CA VAL A 207 8.75 12.86 -18.93
C VAL A 207 8.09 11.48 -18.96
N GLY A 208 8.64 10.40 -19.53
CA GLY A 208 10.00 10.20 -20.03
C GLY A 208 10.61 8.92 -19.44
N HIS A 209 9.88 7.79 -19.53
CA HIS A 209 10.37 6.47 -19.09
C HIS A 209 11.66 6.08 -19.84
N PRO A 210 12.52 5.28 -19.20
CA PRO A 210 12.47 3.84 -19.48
C PRO A 210 12.07 2.94 -18.31
N GLU A 211 11.62 1.76 -18.73
CA GLU A 211 11.37 0.50 -18.01
C GLU A 211 12.58 0.08 -17.14
N THR A 212 12.42 -0.10 -15.82
CA THR A 212 12.13 -1.37 -15.09
C THR A 212 13.36 -2.20 -14.70
N GLY A 213 13.43 -2.56 -13.42
CA GLY A 213 14.27 -3.63 -12.87
C GLY A 213 13.70 -4.08 -11.52
N ASP A 214 13.24 -5.33 -11.43
CA ASP A 214 12.78 -5.94 -10.19
C ASP A 214 13.96 -6.41 -9.33
N MET A 215 13.85 -6.33 -8.00
CA MET A 215 14.14 -7.52 -7.20
C MET A 215 13.48 -7.53 -5.82
N ALA A 216 13.16 -8.74 -5.37
CA ALA A 216 12.35 -9.05 -4.20
C ALA A 216 12.90 -8.54 -2.85
N ILE A 217 12.00 -7.98 -2.03
CA ILE A 217 12.16 -7.94 -0.57
C ILE A 217 11.30 -9.05 0.04
N GLN A 218 11.82 -9.72 1.07
CA GLN A 218 11.17 -10.86 1.71
C GLN A 218 10.07 -10.44 2.70
N ASP A 219 8.94 -11.12 2.67
CA ASP A 219 7.87 -10.96 3.65
C ASP A 219 8.37 -11.19 5.09
N ARG A 220 8.08 -10.22 5.96
CA ARG A 220 8.04 -10.41 7.41
C ARG A 220 6.74 -9.84 7.95
N GLU A 221 5.70 -10.66 7.92
CA GLU A 221 4.41 -10.35 8.50
C GLU A 221 4.55 -9.93 9.97
N ALA A 222 4.18 -8.69 10.29
CA ALA A 222 4.01 -8.23 11.68
C ALA A 222 2.65 -8.69 12.27
N ALA A 223 2.27 -9.95 12.01
CA ALA A 223 1.01 -10.54 12.43
C ALA A 223 0.98 -10.77 13.95
N SER A 224 0.47 -9.79 14.69
CA SER A 224 0.41 -9.79 16.17
C SER A 224 -0.71 -10.68 16.75
N LEU A 225 -0.73 -11.96 16.35
CA LEU A 225 -1.60 -13.00 16.92
C LEU A 225 -1.06 -13.51 18.26
N GLY A 226 -1.11 -12.65 19.28
CA GLY A 226 -0.87 -13.05 20.67
C GLY A 226 -2.05 -13.87 21.22
N GLN A 227 -1.96 -15.20 21.17
CA GLN A 227 -2.86 -16.07 21.93
C GLN A 227 -2.64 -15.91 23.44
N GLU A 228 -3.73 -15.93 24.20
CA GLU A 228 -3.69 -15.83 25.66
C GLU A 228 -3.11 -17.12 26.27
N HIS A 229 -2.04 -16.99 27.06
CA HIS A 229 -1.70 -17.98 28.07
C HIS A 229 -1.71 -17.32 29.45
N THR A 230 -2.62 -17.79 30.30
CA THR A 230 -2.84 -17.29 31.65
C THR A 230 -1.69 -17.69 32.59
N ALA A 231 -1.06 -16.70 33.21
CA ALA A 231 -0.15 -16.89 34.34
C ALA A 231 -0.61 -16.01 35.50
N LEU A 232 -1.23 -16.62 36.51
CA LEU A 232 -1.56 -15.94 37.77
C LEU A 232 -0.27 -15.61 38.52
N SER A 233 -0.19 -14.40 39.08
CA SER A 233 0.89 -13.99 39.98
C SER A 233 0.38 -13.99 41.42
N ASP A 234 0.83 -14.94 42.22
CA ASP A 234 0.41 -15.10 43.62
C ASP A 234 1.58 -14.96 44.60
N GLY A 235 1.33 -14.20 45.67
CA GLY A 235 1.69 -14.57 47.05
C GLY A 235 3.17 -14.72 47.44
N ASN A 236 3.71 -13.66 48.06
CA ASN A 236 4.90 -13.75 48.93
C ASN A 236 4.66 -14.64 50.17
N SER A 237 5.47 -15.69 50.37
CA SER A 237 5.84 -16.25 51.69
C SER A 237 7.05 -17.18 51.50
N ALA A 238 8.22 -17.04 52.13
CA ALA A 238 8.58 -16.95 53.56
C ALA A 238 8.91 -18.32 54.20
N SER A 239 9.85 -18.33 55.17
CA SER A 239 10.42 -19.47 55.92
C SER A 239 11.19 -20.56 55.14
N GLU A 240 12.52 -20.58 55.35
CA GLU A 240 13.27 -21.66 56.03
C GLU A 240 12.69 -23.09 55.95
N ASP A 241 13.47 -24.12 55.60
CA ASP A 241 14.48 -24.68 56.52
C ASP A 241 15.65 -25.44 55.82
N PHE A 242 16.70 -25.77 56.57
CA PHE A 242 17.99 -26.28 56.09
C PHE A 242 18.25 -27.73 56.54
N SER A 243 18.24 -28.71 55.62
CA SER A 243 18.82 -30.03 55.90
C SER A 243 19.42 -30.68 54.65
N GLY A 244 20.56 -31.36 54.80
CA GLY A 244 21.30 -31.94 53.67
C GLY A 244 21.84 -33.35 53.94
N LYS A 245 22.00 -34.12 52.86
CA LYS A 245 22.74 -35.39 52.74
C LYS A 245 23.15 -35.50 51.25
N ILE A 246 24.46 -35.50 50.95
CA ILE A 246 25.40 -36.63 50.92
C ILE A 246 25.31 -37.45 49.62
N GLN A 247 26.51 -37.81 49.14
CA GLN A 247 26.89 -38.34 47.83
C GLN A 247 26.19 -39.64 47.37
N ALA A 248 25.83 -39.66 46.08
CA ALA A 248 26.20 -40.60 45.02
C ALA A 248 26.38 -42.13 45.23
N SER A 249 26.05 -42.82 44.13
CA SER A 249 26.61 -44.11 43.61
C SER A 249 25.90 -45.45 43.90
N GLU A 250 25.56 -46.13 42.80
CA GLU A 250 25.49 -47.58 42.51
C GLU A 250 25.36 -47.67 40.95
N ALA A 251 26.06 -48.48 40.12
CA ALA A 251 26.71 -49.81 40.22
C ALA A 251 25.67 -50.97 40.20
N GLU A 252 25.84 -52.17 39.60
CA GLU A 252 26.92 -52.97 38.95
C GLU A 252 26.28 -53.94 37.89
N GLN A 253 26.90 -54.70 36.95
CA GLN A 253 28.25 -54.82 36.34
C GLN A 253 28.17 -55.63 34.98
N ASN A 254 29.33 -55.99 34.40
CA ASN A 254 29.65 -57.09 33.42
C ASN A 254 30.09 -56.67 31.99
N GLY A 255 31.08 -57.31 31.34
CA GLY A 255 32.05 -58.30 31.86
C GLY A 255 32.66 -59.26 30.80
N GLY A 256 34.00 -59.33 30.70
CA GLY A 256 34.77 -60.30 29.87
C GLY A 256 35.20 -59.78 28.47
N ASN A 257 36.46 -59.76 27.99
CA ASN A 257 37.76 -60.41 28.26
C ASN A 257 38.10 -61.65 27.39
N THR A 258 39.15 -61.58 26.55
CA THR A 258 40.16 -62.66 26.26
C THR A 258 41.20 -62.22 25.21
N HIS A 259 42.26 -63.02 25.00
CA HIS A 259 43.44 -62.72 24.14
C HIS A 259 43.93 -64.00 23.38
N THR A 260 44.76 -63.83 22.34
CA THR A 260 45.53 -64.86 21.56
C THR A 260 44.79 -65.65 20.43
N GLY A 261 45.50 -66.11 19.38
CA GLY A 261 44.89 -66.98 18.32
C GLY A 261 45.52 -67.08 16.90
N LEU A 262 46.81 -67.39 16.77
CA LEU A 262 47.60 -67.76 15.55
C LEU A 262 46.93 -68.22 14.19
N ALA A 263 47.42 -67.63 13.08
CA ALA A 263 47.84 -68.27 11.78
C ALA A 263 46.78 -68.90 10.81
N LYS A 264 46.90 -68.97 9.46
CA LYS A 264 48.05 -69.24 8.55
C LYS A 264 47.62 -69.21 7.05
N ASN A 265 48.59 -69.16 6.09
CA ASN A 265 48.50 -69.49 4.64
C ASN A 265 47.63 -68.59 3.71
N THR A 266 47.92 -68.32 2.42
CA THR A 266 49.09 -68.50 1.49
C THR A 266 48.97 -67.42 0.38
N ALA A 267 50.01 -66.71 -0.08
CA ALA A 267 51.07 -67.07 -1.06
C ALA A 267 50.52 -67.35 -2.49
N GLU A 268 51.14 -66.96 -3.61
CA GLU A 268 52.55 -66.62 -3.96
C GLU A 268 52.61 -65.30 -4.82
N ALA A 269 53.63 -64.41 -4.78
CA ALA A 269 55.06 -64.47 -5.18
C ALA A 269 55.29 -64.41 -6.73
N SER A 270 56.41 -63.98 -7.32
CA SER A 270 57.82 -63.67 -6.90
C SER A 270 58.51 -62.83 -8.02
N SER A 271 59.71 -62.21 -7.96
CA SER A 271 60.64 -61.70 -6.91
C SER A 271 61.85 -60.95 -7.58
N LEU A 272 62.85 -60.47 -6.80
CA LEU A 272 64.20 -59.99 -7.19
C LEU A 272 64.33 -58.63 -7.96
N ASP A 273 65.51 -57.97 -8.10
CA ASP A 273 66.63 -57.71 -7.15
C ASP A 273 67.62 -56.62 -7.69
N SER A 274 68.50 -56.11 -6.82
CA SER A 274 69.88 -55.62 -7.07
C SER A 274 70.18 -54.14 -7.34
N LYS A 275 71.41 -53.73 -6.98
CA LYS A 275 72.04 -52.43 -7.25
C LYS A 275 73.10 -52.56 -8.35
N LYS A 276 73.21 -51.56 -9.25
CA LYS A 276 74.49 -51.08 -9.81
C LYS A 276 74.32 -49.78 -10.62
N GLY A 277 75.45 -49.12 -10.92
CA GLY A 277 75.53 -47.99 -11.85
C GLY A 277 76.65 -48.21 -12.88
N THR A 278 76.96 -47.17 -13.67
CA THR A 278 77.83 -47.16 -14.88
C THR A 278 77.25 -47.91 -16.10
N GLY A 279 77.36 -47.42 -17.35
CA GLY A 279 77.53 -46.03 -17.82
C GLY A 279 78.49 -45.81 -18.99
N GLU A 280 77.96 -45.65 -20.21
CA GLU A 280 78.58 -45.10 -21.45
C GLU A 280 77.44 -44.47 -22.29
N LYS A 281 77.51 -43.26 -22.87
CA LYS A 281 78.33 -42.73 -24.01
C LYS A 281 78.04 -43.46 -25.33
N ALA A 282 77.77 -42.81 -26.48
CA ALA A 282 77.80 -41.39 -26.89
C ALA A 282 76.56 -41.09 -27.81
N PHE A 283 76.33 -39.96 -28.50
CA PHE A 283 77.21 -38.90 -29.05
C PHE A 283 76.46 -37.54 -29.19
N GLU A 284 77.18 -36.44 -29.44
CA GLU A 284 76.66 -35.06 -29.46
C GLU A 284 75.76 -34.68 -30.67
N LYS A 285 74.88 -33.69 -30.45
CA LYS A 285 74.89 -32.46 -31.28
C LYS A 285 74.38 -31.23 -30.51
N LYS A 286 74.98 -30.07 -30.78
CA LYS A 286 74.75 -28.78 -30.11
C LYS A 286 73.66 -27.95 -30.78
N GLY A 287 73.03 -27.04 -30.02
CA GLY A 287 72.63 -25.73 -30.54
C GLY A 287 71.24 -25.21 -30.16
N PHE A 288 71.12 -24.53 -29.01
CA PHE A 288 70.86 -23.07 -28.95
C PHE A 288 70.84 -22.57 -27.49
N GLU A 289 71.33 -21.36 -27.25
CA GLU A 289 71.07 -20.65 -25.98
C GLU A 289 69.69 -20.00 -26.00
N LYS A 290 68.98 -19.97 -24.86
CA LYS A 290 67.95 -18.97 -24.59
C LYS A 290 68.08 -18.44 -23.17
N LYS A 291 68.06 -17.11 -23.05
CA LYS A 291 68.21 -16.37 -21.78
C LYS A 291 67.06 -16.71 -20.82
N GLY A 292 67.36 -16.73 -19.53
CA GLY A 292 66.34 -16.89 -18.49
C GLY A 292 65.31 -15.74 -18.53
N PHE A 293 64.04 -16.08 -18.39
CA PHE A 293 62.95 -15.12 -18.22
C PHE A 293 62.59 -15.00 -16.74
N ASN A 294 62.55 -13.77 -16.21
CA ASN A 294 62.05 -13.51 -14.87
C ASN A 294 60.56 -13.89 -14.79
N LYS A 295 60.17 -14.61 -13.74
CA LYS A 295 58.77 -14.57 -13.28
C LYS A 295 58.51 -13.14 -12.79
N GLY A 296 57.56 -12.46 -13.44
CA GLY A 296 57.22 -11.08 -13.09
C GLY A 296 56.70 -10.99 -11.65
N LYS A 297 57.25 -10.07 -10.87
CA LYS A 297 56.57 -9.58 -9.66
C LYS A 297 55.31 -8.82 -10.12
N PHE A 298 54.19 -9.01 -9.44
CA PHE A 298 53.12 -8.02 -9.47
C PHE A 298 53.65 -6.76 -8.79
N GLN A 299 54.08 -5.77 -9.58
CA GLN A 299 54.42 -4.45 -9.06
C GLN A 299 53.14 -3.61 -8.97
N PHE A 300 52.92 -3.03 -7.80
CA PHE A 300 51.95 -1.97 -7.57
C PHE A 300 52.30 -0.81 -8.53
N LYS A 301 51.48 -0.59 -9.55
CA LYS A 301 51.79 0.37 -10.62
C LYS A 301 50.83 1.56 -10.56
N ARG A 302 51.24 2.61 -9.84
CA ARG A 302 50.70 3.96 -10.03
C ARG A 302 50.63 4.28 -11.52
N SER A 303 49.52 4.84 -11.96
CA SER A 303 49.49 5.71 -13.14
C SER A 303 50.10 7.06 -12.77
N ASP A 304 50.68 7.75 -13.76
CA ASP A 304 51.27 9.08 -13.58
C ASP A 304 50.20 10.21 -13.56
N HIS A 305 48.95 9.87 -13.22
CA HIS A 305 47.80 10.78 -13.18
C HIS A 305 47.41 11.11 -11.73
N SER A 306 47.17 12.40 -11.44
CA SER A 306 46.85 12.92 -10.10
C SER A 306 45.58 12.37 -9.46
N ASP A 307 44.66 11.87 -10.28
CA ASP A 307 43.26 11.63 -9.88
C ASP A 307 43.00 10.14 -9.58
N VAL A 308 44.03 9.29 -9.63
CA VAL A 308 43.97 7.86 -9.33
C VAL A 308 44.51 7.60 -7.92
N TYR A 309 43.65 7.11 -7.04
CA TYR A 309 43.97 6.83 -5.64
C TYR A 309 44.54 5.42 -5.43
N TYR A 310 44.11 4.45 -6.24
CA TYR A 310 44.53 3.05 -6.11
C TYR A 310 44.49 2.33 -7.46
N GLY A 311 45.32 1.30 -7.63
CA GLY A 311 45.31 0.45 -8.82
C GLY A 311 45.77 1.17 -10.10
N ARG A 312 45.04 0.97 -11.20
CA ARG A 312 45.34 1.48 -12.54
C ARG A 312 44.37 2.58 -12.97
N ASP A 313 44.80 3.37 -13.94
CA ASP A 313 43.92 4.28 -14.67
C ASP A 313 42.93 3.51 -15.58
N PHE A 314 41.71 4.05 -15.72
CA PHE A 314 40.61 3.51 -16.53
C PHE A 314 39.70 4.67 -17.00
N SER A 315 38.95 4.50 -18.09
CA SER A 315 38.21 5.57 -18.77
C SER A 315 36.75 5.23 -19.06
N ASP A 316 36.22 4.23 -18.38
CA ASP A 316 34.85 3.75 -18.48
C ASP A 316 33.91 4.69 -17.72
N SER A 317 32.72 4.95 -18.25
CA SER A 317 31.67 5.68 -17.52
C SER A 317 31.13 4.83 -16.37
N PRO A 318 30.86 5.40 -15.18
CA PRO A 318 30.20 4.67 -14.10
C PRO A 318 28.73 4.38 -14.44
N ILE A 319 28.21 3.26 -13.96
CA ILE A 319 26.78 2.94 -13.91
C ILE A 319 26.22 3.22 -12.49
N PRO A 320 24.93 3.54 -12.35
CA PRO A 320 24.27 3.61 -11.04
C PRO A 320 24.28 2.24 -10.34
N LEU A 321 24.29 2.24 -9.01
CA LEU A 321 24.43 1.00 -8.23
C LEU A 321 23.20 0.08 -8.40
N LYS A 322 22.00 0.66 -8.45
CA LYS A 322 20.75 -0.07 -8.75
C LYS A 322 20.69 -0.74 -10.13
N ASP A 323 21.59 -0.36 -11.06
CA ASP A 323 21.58 -0.82 -12.46
C ASP A 323 22.67 -1.87 -12.75
N ILE A 324 23.24 -2.47 -11.70
CA ILE A 324 24.28 -3.51 -11.77
C ILE A 324 23.66 -4.86 -12.17
N PRO A 325 24.16 -5.57 -13.21
CA PRO A 325 23.61 -6.85 -13.62
C PRO A 325 23.81 -7.99 -12.60
N GLU A 326 22.75 -8.76 -12.34
CA GLU A 326 22.77 -10.00 -11.53
C GLU A 326 23.81 -11.02 -12.02
N ASP A 327 24.01 -11.12 -13.34
CA ASP A 327 24.98 -11.99 -14.01
C ASP A 327 26.44 -11.78 -13.53
N GLY A 328 26.72 -10.63 -12.89
CA GLY A 328 28.02 -10.26 -12.38
C GLY A 328 29.03 -9.85 -13.47
N GLY A 329 30.29 -9.67 -13.06
CA GLY A 329 31.39 -9.29 -13.95
C GLY A 329 31.99 -7.91 -13.67
N LEU A 330 32.72 -7.38 -14.65
CA LEU A 330 33.54 -6.17 -14.51
C LEU A 330 32.71 -4.89 -14.64
N VAL A 331 32.41 -4.24 -13.52
CA VAL A 331 31.65 -2.99 -13.46
C VAL A 331 32.54 -1.79 -13.10
N THR A 332 32.08 -0.61 -13.46
CA THR A 332 32.64 0.69 -13.02
C THR A 332 31.49 1.47 -12.41
N VAL A 333 31.67 1.98 -11.20
CA VAL A 333 30.60 2.61 -10.40
C VAL A 333 31.17 3.77 -9.61
N GLU A 334 30.32 4.66 -9.09
CA GLU A 334 30.75 5.74 -8.21
C GLU A 334 29.81 5.96 -7.03
N GLY A 335 30.28 6.66 -6.00
CA GLY A 335 29.47 6.96 -4.81
C GLY A 335 30.27 7.62 -3.68
N LEU A 336 29.56 7.94 -2.61
CA LEU A 336 30.10 8.45 -1.35
C LEU A 336 30.39 7.31 -0.39
N ILE A 337 31.59 7.29 0.19
CA ILE A 337 31.96 6.31 1.23
C ILE A 337 31.13 6.56 2.50
N ILE A 338 30.44 5.54 3.00
CA ILE A 338 29.57 5.62 4.19
C ILE A 338 30.20 5.03 5.45
N GLN A 339 31.04 4.00 5.30
CA GLN A 339 31.75 3.29 6.36
C GLN A 339 33.12 2.80 5.86
N VAL A 340 34.12 2.78 6.76
CA VAL A 340 35.47 2.22 6.53
C VAL A 340 35.92 1.50 7.80
N ASP A 341 36.34 0.24 7.64
CA ASP A 341 36.91 -0.62 8.68
C ASP A 341 38.36 -0.99 8.32
N GLU A 342 39.29 -0.71 9.23
CA GLU A 342 40.72 -1.01 9.06
C GLU A 342 41.13 -2.23 9.90
N ARG A 343 41.72 -3.27 9.27
CA ARG A 343 42.15 -4.50 9.95
C ARG A 343 43.56 -4.92 9.50
N THR A 344 44.53 -4.88 10.42
CA THR A 344 45.91 -5.34 10.19
C THR A 344 45.99 -6.87 10.17
N THR A 345 46.68 -7.45 9.19
CA THR A 345 46.84 -8.90 9.02
C THR A 345 48.19 -9.42 9.52
N ARG A 346 48.27 -10.72 9.83
CA ARG A 346 49.50 -11.39 10.29
C ARG A 346 50.64 -11.45 9.25
N SER A 347 50.39 -11.02 8.01
CA SER A 347 51.36 -11.00 6.91
C SER A 347 51.96 -9.61 6.63
N GLY A 348 51.69 -8.61 7.47
CA GLY A 348 52.24 -7.25 7.32
C GLY A 348 51.46 -6.37 6.33
N LYS A 349 50.22 -6.74 6.00
CA LYS A 349 49.31 -5.94 5.18
C LYS A 349 48.10 -5.49 5.98
N THR A 350 47.54 -4.34 5.64
CA THR A 350 46.25 -3.89 6.18
C THR A 350 45.15 -4.13 5.15
N ILE A 351 44.03 -4.68 5.61
CA ILE A 351 42.78 -4.70 4.86
C ILE A 351 42.01 -3.43 5.22
N PHE A 352 41.58 -2.71 4.20
CA PHE A 352 40.50 -1.74 4.33
C PHE A 352 39.26 -2.34 3.69
N SER A 353 38.26 -2.64 4.52
CA SER A 353 36.90 -2.92 4.06
C SER A 353 36.13 -1.60 4.09
N PHE A 354 35.40 -1.26 3.03
CA PHE A 354 34.61 -0.04 3.00
C PHE A 354 33.33 -0.24 2.19
N SER A 355 32.30 0.54 2.52
CA SER A 355 31.07 0.58 1.73
C SER A 355 30.76 1.99 1.27
N PHE A 356 30.09 2.09 0.11
CA PHE A 356 29.79 3.34 -0.58
C PHE A 356 28.40 3.28 -1.24
N THR A 357 27.79 4.44 -1.46
CA THR A 357 26.43 4.58 -2.01
C THR A 357 26.34 5.75 -3.00
N ASP A 358 25.49 5.62 -4.00
CA ASP A 358 25.06 6.69 -4.92
C ASP A 358 23.66 7.23 -4.59
N ASP A 359 23.12 6.88 -3.42
CA ASP A 359 21.73 7.07 -2.99
C ASP A 359 20.66 6.25 -3.76
N THR A 360 21.06 5.34 -4.64
CA THR A 360 20.16 4.33 -5.25
C THR A 360 20.32 2.95 -4.63
N ASP A 361 21.56 2.54 -4.33
CA ASP A 361 21.88 1.31 -3.58
C ASP A 361 23.19 1.49 -2.78
N SER A 362 23.72 0.45 -2.14
CA SER A 362 24.99 0.47 -1.38
C SER A 362 25.82 -0.78 -1.64
N LEU A 363 27.14 -0.62 -1.83
CA LEU A 363 28.05 -1.72 -2.13
C LEU A 363 29.29 -1.73 -1.25
N ALA A 364 29.76 -2.93 -0.92
CA ALA A 364 31.00 -3.19 -0.20
C ALA A 364 32.17 -3.45 -1.16
N SER A 365 33.38 -3.12 -0.72
CA SER A 365 34.63 -3.48 -1.40
C SER A 365 35.79 -3.59 -0.40
N LYS A 366 36.81 -4.38 -0.75
CA LYS A 366 37.99 -4.64 0.08
C LYS A 366 39.28 -4.36 -0.71
N ILE A 367 40.19 -3.59 -0.13
CA ILE A 367 41.56 -3.43 -0.65
C ILE A 367 42.63 -3.83 0.37
N PHE A 368 43.74 -4.35 -0.16
CA PHE A 368 44.90 -4.80 0.62
C PHE A 368 46.07 -3.84 0.40
N VAL A 369 46.56 -3.23 1.46
CA VAL A 369 47.55 -2.14 1.42
C VAL A 369 48.80 -2.54 2.22
N GLU A 370 49.98 -2.31 1.65
CA GLU A 370 51.27 -2.50 2.33
C GLU A 370 51.55 -1.34 3.32
N GLU A 371 52.38 -1.55 4.35
CA GLU A 371 52.69 -0.53 5.37
C GLU A 371 53.14 0.83 4.80
N GLU A 372 53.90 0.82 3.69
CA GLU A 372 54.40 2.02 3.00
C GLU A 372 53.30 2.95 2.46
N ASN A 373 52.10 2.43 2.18
CA ASN A 373 51.01 3.15 1.50
C ASN A 373 49.82 3.48 2.43
N LEU A 374 49.91 3.21 3.74
CA LEU A 374 48.77 3.33 4.66
C LEU A 374 48.24 4.76 4.84
N GLU A 375 49.12 5.77 4.85
CA GLU A 375 48.67 7.16 4.99
C GLU A 375 47.90 7.65 3.76
N GLU A 376 48.29 7.21 2.56
CA GLU A 376 47.57 7.54 1.32
C GLU A 376 46.20 6.83 1.28
N ALA A 377 46.14 5.54 1.66
CA ALA A 377 44.87 4.82 1.78
C ALA A 377 43.90 5.50 2.75
N ARG A 378 44.38 5.83 3.97
CA ARG A 378 43.61 6.60 4.96
C ARG A 378 43.29 8.03 4.52
N ALA A 379 43.98 8.58 3.51
CA ALA A 379 43.71 9.93 3.02
C ALA A 379 42.43 9.99 2.18
N PHE A 380 42.18 8.98 1.33
CA PHE A 380 41.00 8.90 0.45
C PHE A 380 39.87 7.98 0.98
N LEU A 381 40.18 6.95 1.76
CA LEU A 381 39.17 6.13 2.45
C LEU A 381 38.70 6.85 3.72
N LYS A 382 37.87 7.87 3.51
CA LYS A 382 37.19 8.64 4.55
C LYS A 382 35.71 8.71 4.22
N LYS A 383 34.88 8.71 5.27
CA LYS A 383 33.45 8.95 5.14
C LYS A 383 33.18 10.28 4.41
N ASP A 384 32.11 10.28 3.62
CA ASP A 384 31.65 11.40 2.78
C ASP A 384 32.62 11.82 1.66
N ASN A 385 33.68 11.04 1.39
CA ASN A 385 34.52 11.24 0.19
C ASN A 385 33.93 10.52 -1.03
N ALA A 386 34.01 11.16 -2.20
CA ALA A 386 33.49 10.65 -3.46
C ALA A 386 34.55 9.85 -4.24
N ILE A 387 34.25 8.59 -4.55
CA ILE A 387 35.13 7.69 -5.31
C ILE A 387 34.43 7.17 -6.56
N CYS A 388 35.21 6.94 -7.61
CA CYS A 388 34.83 6.12 -8.76
C CYS A 388 35.71 4.87 -8.74
N ILE A 389 35.13 3.68 -8.80
CA ILE A 389 35.80 2.40 -8.55
C ILE A 389 35.45 1.39 -9.63
N LYS A 390 36.46 0.65 -10.10
CA LYS A 390 36.33 -0.40 -11.11
C LYS A 390 36.80 -1.74 -10.55
N GLY A 391 35.95 -2.75 -10.60
CA GLY A 391 36.19 -4.08 -10.02
C GLY A 391 35.25 -5.15 -10.58
N THR A 392 35.40 -6.39 -10.12
CA THR A 392 34.53 -7.50 -10.50
C THR A 392 33.47 -7.71 -9.41
N MET A 393 32.19 -7.79 -9.77
CA MET A 393 31.15 -8.27 -8.86
C MET A 393 31.35 -9.76 -8.58
N GLU A 394 31.63 -10.11 -7.32
CA GLU A 394 31.81 -11.49 -6.85
C GLU A 394 31.17 -11.66 -5.46
N TYR A 395 30.79 -12.89 -5.12
CA TYR A 395 30.16 -13.22 -3.84
C TYR A 395 31.21 -13.62 -2.80
N ASP A 396 31.38 -12.85 -1.71
CA ASP A 396 32.30 -13.24 -0.64
C ASP A 396 31.63 -14.25 0.30
N SER A 397 32.06 -15.51 0.20
CA SER A 397 31.63 -16.61 1.06
C SER A 397 31.88 -16.41 2.57
N TYR A 398 32.71 -15.44 2.98
CA TYR A 398 32.99 -15.12 4.38
C TYR A 398 31.97 -14.17 4.99
N ASP A 399 31.73 -13.01 4.35
CA ASP A 399 30.75 -12.01 4.80
C ASP A 399 29.32 -12.31 4.29
N GLN A 400 29.17 -13.22 3.32
CA GLN A 400 27.91 -13.71 2.72
C GLN A 400 27.15 -12.69 1.85
N GLU A 401 27.85 -11.68 1.35
CA GLU A 401 27.33 -10.58 0.54
C GLU A 401 28.00 -10.53 -0.85
N MET A 402 27.36 -9.85 -1.81
CA MET A 402 27.98 -9.47 -3.08
C MET A 402 28.90 -8.26 -2.86
N GLU A 403 30.17 -8.38 -3.22
CA GLU A 403 31.14 -7.28 -3.13
C GLU A 403 31.77 -6.92 -4.49
N LEU A 404 32.27 -5.70 -4.58
CA LEU A 404 33.11 -5.27 -5.68
C LEU A 404 34.56 -5.71 -5.44
N ALA A 405 34.80 -6.99 -5.70
CA ALA A 405 36.07 -7.68 -5.58
C ALA A 405 37.07 -7.26 -6.67
N HIS A 406 38.31 -7.76 -6.56
CA HIS A 406 39.37 -7.65 -7.57
C HIS A 406 39.57 -6.23 -8.17
N VAL A 407 39.45 -5.21 -7.30
CA VAL A 407 39.54 -3.77 -7.63
C VAL A 407 40.73 -3.46 -8.56
N GLN A 408 40.40 -3.08 -9.79
CA GLN A 408 41.36 -2.73 -10.84
C GLN A 408 41.88 -1.31 -10.68
N GLY A 409 41.06 -0.41 -10.15
CA GLY A 409 41.45 0.95 -9.79
C GLY A 409 40.37 1.69 -8.98
N ILE A 410 40.81 2.71 -8.25
CA ILE A 410 39.96 3.69 -7.57
C ILE A 410 40.44 5.09 -7.98
N LYS A 411 39.52 5.95 -8.35
CA LYS A 411 39.72 7.35 -8.74
C LYS A 411 38.95 8.29 -7.82
N LYS A 412 39.36 9.55 -7.83
CA LYS A 412 38.50 10.66 -7.42
C LYS A 412 37.29 10.73 -8.33
N SER A 413 36.09 10.78 -7.76
CA SER A 413 34.88 11.14 -8.51
C SER A 413 34.52 12.62 -8.29
N SER A 414 33.76 13.18 -9.23
CA SER A 414 33.01 14.43 -9.07
C SER A 414 31.57 14.22 -8.56
N PHE A 415 31.20 12.97 -8.23
CA PHE A 415 29.89 12.61 -7.68
C PHE A 415 29.57 13.45 -6.45
N THR A 416 28.41 14.06 -6.46
CA THR A 416 27.84 14.80 -5.34
C THR A 416 26.39 14.38 -5.19
N ARG A 417 25.98 14.03 -3.96
CA ARG A 417 24.58 13.76 -3.63
C ARG A 417 23.71 14.91 -4.14
N LYS A 418 22.83 14.63 -5.10
CA LYS A 418 21.95 15.62 -5.71
C LYS A 418 20.95 16.13 -4.67
N LYS A 419 21.30 17.20 -3.96
CA LYS A 419 20.38 17.88 -3.05
C LYS A 419 19.16 18.35 -3.85
N ARG A 420 17.97 18.13 -3.31
CA ARG A 420 16.79 18.92 -3.69
C ARG A 420 17.03 20.34 -3.21
N GLU A 421 16.68 21.31 -4.03
CA GLU A 421 16.71 22.75 -3.72
C GLU A 421 15.29 23.30 -3.82
N ASP A 422 15.02 24.41 -3.11
CA ASP A 422 13.81 25.21 -3.26
C ASP A 422 14.22 26.51 -3.96
N LEU A 423 13.78 26.69 -5.21
CA LEU A 423 14.13 27.83 -6.05
C LEU A 423 13.06 28.93 -6.08
N GLU A 424 11.93 28.75 -5.37
CA GLU A 424 10.81 29.68 -5.44
C GLU A 424 11.07 31.00 -4.72
N LYS A 425 10.32 32.05 -5.10
CA LYS A 425 10.42 33.36 -4.43
C LYS A 425 9.63 33.41 -3.13
N GLU A 426 8.45 32.81 -3.13
CA GLU A 426 7.58 32.70 -1.96
C GLU A 426 7.77 31.32 -1.36
N LYS A 427 8.43 31.26 -0.19
CA LYS A 427 8.83 29.99 0.42
C LYS A 427 7.67 29.35 1.18
N ARG A 428 7.46 28.06 0.92
CA ARG A 428 6.48 27.22 1.63
C ARG A 428 6.74 27.22 3.13
N VAL A 429 5.67 27.19 3.92
CA VAL A 429 5.71 26.81 5.34
C VAL A 429 5.18 25.38 5.45
N GLU A 430 5.90 24.52 6.17
CA GLU A 430 5.36 23.20 6.53
C GLU A 430 4.50 23.32 7.79
N LEU A 431 3.31 22.73 7.76
CA LEU A 431 2.33 22.76 8.85
C LEU A 431 2.03 21.38 9.44
N HIS A 432 2.43 20.31 8.75
CA HIS A 432 2.22 18.92 9.16
C HIS A 432 3.55 18.17 9.01
N LEU A 433 4.21 17.83 10.12
CA LEU A 433 5.55 17.23 10.12
C LEU A 433 5.76 16.32 11.33
N HIS A 434 6.12 15.07 11.05
CA HIS A 434 6.52 14.07 12.02
C HIS A 434 8.04 14.07 12.19
N THR A 435 8.50 14.01 13.44
CA THR A 435 9.88 13.76 13.80
C THR A 435 10.01 12.33 14.32
N LYS A 436 11.24 11.90 14.60
CA LYS A 436 11.56 10.65 15.30
C LYS A 436 10.89 10.44 16.67
N MET A 437 10.19 11.45 17.20
CA MET A 437 9.35 11.33 18.40
C MET A 437 7.93 10.82 18.10
N SER A 438 7.52 10.76 16.83
CA SER A 438 6.36 9.98 16.38
C SER A 438 6.74 8.50 16.37
N ASP A 439 6.35 7.79 17.42
CA ASP A 439 6.83 6.44 17.76
C ASP A 439 6.64 5.42 16.62
N MET A 440 7.73 4.76 16.25
CA MET A 440 7.85 3.79 15.15
C MET A 440 7.41 4.27 13.75
N ASP A 441 7.21 5.58 13.55
CA ASP A 441 6.75 6.19 12.30
C ASP A 441 7.78 7.20 11.75
N GLY A 442 8.16 8.20 12.56
CA GLY A 442 9.09 9.23 12.13
C GLY A 442 10.54 8.74 12.07
N VAL A 443 11.20 8.92 10.93
CA VAL A 443 12.56 8.37 10.68
C VAL A 443 13.70 9.36 10.91
N SER A 444 13.44 10.67 10.97
CA SER A 444 14.49 11.71 11.07
C SER A 444 14.43 12.55 12.34
N ASP A 445 15.62 12.82 12.89
CA ASP A 445 15.85 13.69 14.03
C ASP A 445 15.53 15.15 13.67
N VAL A 446 14.97 15.93 14.60
CA VAL A 446 14.36 17.24 14.32
C VAL A 446 15.34 18.30 13.80
N GLU A 447 16.62 18.16 14.16
CA GLU A 447 17.71 19.01 13.67
C GLU A 447 17.85 18.96 12.14
N LYS A 448 17.65 17.79 11.52
CA LYS A 448 17.75 17.62 10.06
C LYS A 448 16.62 18.35 9.32
N TYR A 449 15.43 18.39 9.92
CA TYR A 449 14.30 19.15 9.38
C TYR A 449 14.53 20.67 9.54
N ILE A 450 15.07 21.11 10.68
CA ILE A 450 15.45 22.52 10.90
C ILE A 450 16.53 22.96 9.89
N ASP A 451 17.59 22.16 9.72
CA ASP A 451 18.64 22.43 8.73
C ASP A 451 18.06 22.48 7.31
N ARG A 452 17.15 21.57 6.95
CA ARG A 452 16.48 21.57 5.64
C ARG A 452 15.60 22.79 5.43
N ALA A 453 14.81 23.19 6.42
CA ALA A 453 13.96 24.37 6.34
C ALA A 453 14.80 25.66 6.18
N LEU A 454 15.95 25.71 6.85
CA LEU A 454 16.92 26.81 6.74
C LEU A 454 17.69 26.79 5.40
N ASP A 455 18.04 25.63 4.85
CA ASP A 455 18.60 25.45 3.50
C ASP A 455 17.59 25.91 2.42
N PHE A 456 16.29 25.68 2.63
CA PHE A 456 15.20 26.12 1.75
C PHE A 456 14.76 27.57 1.97
N GLY A 457 15.27 28.25 3.02
CA GLY A 457 14.86 29.62 3.37
C GLY A 457 13.42 29.75 3.85
N MET A 458 12.81 28.67 4.34
CA MET A 458 11.43 28.65 4.85
C MET A 458 11.30 29.58 6.07
N PRO A 459 10.32 30.49 6.12
CA PRO A 459 10.18 31.44 7.22
C PRO A 459 9.64 30.78 8.50
N ALA A 460 8.94 29.66 8.37
CA ALA A 460 8.40 28.88 9.49
C ALA A 460 8.32 27.39 9.16
N MET A 461 8.29 26.56 10.20
CA MET A 461 8.10 25.11 10.13
C MET A 461 7.37 24.62 11.38
N ALA A 462 6.34 23.80 11.22
CA ALA A 462 5.67 23.13 12.33
C ALA A 462 6.35 21.83 12.76
N ILE A 463 6.05 21.41 13.98
CA ILE A 463 6.36 20.09 14.54
C ILE A 463 5.04 19.55 15.08
N THR A 464 4.56 18.43 14.56
CA THR A 464 3.21 17.90 14.84
C THR A 464 3.22 16.40 15.10
N ASP A 465 4.08 15.95 16.02
CA ASP A 465 4.23 14.52 16.33
C ASP A 465 2.92 13.85 16.77
N HIS A 466 2.83 12.53 16.51
CA HIS A 466 1.68 11.68 16.82
C HIS A 466 1.37 11.64 18.34
N GLY A 467 0.37 12.42 18.77
CA GLY A 467 -0.13 12.48 20.13
C GLY A 467 0.82 13.06 21.19
N VAL A 468 2.05 13.41 20.81
CA VAL A 468 3.14 13.83 21.71
C VAL A 468 3.79 15.14 21.27
N VAL A 469 4.66 15.68 22.11
CA VAL A 469 5.38 16.95 21.89
C VAL A 469 6.86 16.86 22.32
N GLN A 470 7.42 15.65 22.28
CA GLN A 470 8.72 15.35 22.87
C GLN A 470 9.89 16.01 22.12
N ALA A 471 9.72 16.37 20.83
CA ALA A 471 10.75 17.05 20.04
C ALA A 471 10.88 18.57 20.35
N PHE A 472 9.95 19.16 21.08
CA PHE A 472 9.94 20.61 21.37
C PHE A 472 11.21 21.14 22.05
N PRO A 473 11.79 20.46 23.08
CA PRO A 473 12.99 20.94 23.76
C PRO A 473 14.21 20.89 22.84
N ASP A 474 14.34 19.80 22.07
CA ASP A 474 15.50 19.55 21.19
C ASP A 474 15.50 20.51 20.00
N ALA A 475 14.34 20.73 19.37
CA ALA A 475 14.18 21.72 18.30
C ALA A 475 14.56 23.14 18.76
N MET A 476 14.10 23.54 19.95
CA MET A 476 14.41 24.85 20.55
C MET A 476 15.90 24.96 20.94
N ALA A 477 16.46 23.91 21.53
CA ALA A 477 17.87 23.86 21.92
C ALA A 477 18.80 23.89 20.70
N TYR A 478 18.46 23.17 19.62
CA TYR A 478 19.23 23.14 18.39
C TYR A 478 19.18 24.48 17.64
N LEU A 479 18.00 25.04 17.41
CA LEU A 479 17.85 26.33 16.73
C LEU A 479 18.56 27.47 17.52
N LYS A 480 18.59 27.36 18.86
CA LYS A 480 19.38 28.24 19.74
C LYS A 480 20.88 27.99 19.66
N LYS A 481 21.34 26.73 19.56
CA LYS A 481 22.75 26.33 19.42
C LYS A 481 23.38 26.86 18.12
N ILE A 482 22.62 26.84 17.01
CA ILE A 482 23.09 27.38 15.72
C ILE A 482 22.90 28.91 15.58
N GLY A 483 22.19 29.56 16.51
CA GLY A 483 22.04 31.02 16.56
C GLY A 483 21.09 31.62 15.51
N ARG A 484 20.25 30.79 14.85
CA ARG A 484 19.38 31.18 13.73
C ARG A 484 17.91 31.36 14.11
N GLN A 485 17.60 31.68 15.37
CA GLN A 485 16.21 31.84 15.87
C GLN A 485 15.42 33.01 15.27
N LYS A 486 16.05 33.84 14.41
CA LYS A 486 15.40 34.91 13.65
C LYS A 486 15.07 34.51 12.20
N ASP A 487 15.63 33.39 11.74
CA ASP A 487 15.63 32.99 10.34
C ASP A 487 14.52 31.96 10.06
N LEU A 488 14.13 31.20 11.09
CA LEU A 488 13.06 30.20 11.06
C LEU A 488 12.20 30.30 12.33
N GLN A 489 10.89 30.46 12.17
CA GLN A 489 9.92 30.36 13.27
C GLN A 489 9.43 28.92 13.44
N LEU A 490 9.70 28.31 14.60
CA LEU A 490 9.10 27.01 14.95
C LEU A 490 7.64 27.19 15.38
N ILE A 491 6.74 26.43 14.77
CA ILE A 491 5.32 26.34 15.14
C ILE A 491 5.13 25.06 15.96
N TYR A 492 4.93 25.22 17.27
CA TYR A 492 4.77 24.11 18.20
C TYR A 492 3.37 23.51 18.08
N GLY A 493 3.26 22.26 17.63
CA GLY A 493 1.99 21.57 17.45
C GLY A 493 2.03 20.08 17.82
N MET A 494 0.96 19.37 17.46
CA MET A 494 0.78 17.93 17.66
C MET A 494 -0.30 17.43 16.71
N GLU A 495 -0.15 16.24 16.15
CA GLU A 495 -1.27 15.53 15.54
C GLU A 495 -1.99 14.72 16.62
N GLY A 496 -3.20 15.13 17.00
CA GLY A 496 -4.02 14.48 18.01
C GLY A 496 -4.91 13.38 17.44
N TYR A 497 -5.38 12.48 18.32
CA TYR A 497 -6.40 11.49 17.98
C TYR A 497 -7.77 11.96 18.49
N LEU A 498 -8.45 12.77 17.69
CA LEU A 498 -9.77 13.34 17.97
C LEU A 498 -10.83 12.25 18.11
N VAL A 499 -11.70 12.37 19.11
CA VAL A 499 -12.89 11.53 19.29
C VAL A 499 -14.09 12.45 19.35
N ASN A 500 -15.09 12.21 18.49
CA ASN A 500 -16.35 12.94 18.57
C ASN A 500 -17.24 12.36 19.68
N ASP A 501 -17.20 12.98 20.85
CA ASP A 501 -18.01 12.64 22.01
C ASP A 501 -19.32 13.45 22.12
N LEU A 502 -19.50 14.40 21.20
CA LEU A 502 -20.65 15.31 21.12
C LEU A 502 -21.77 14.79 20.21
N ASP A 503 -21.50 13.76 19.40
CA ASP A 503 -22.53 13.13 18.55
C ASP A 503 -23.61 12.46 19.42
N SER A 504 -24.87 12.72 19.03
CA SER A 504 -26.05 12.06 19.54
C SER A 504 -26.12 10.62 19.06
N ILE A 505 -26.66 9.73 19.90
CA ILE A 505 -26.97 8.33 19.56
C ILE A 505 -28.21 8.23 18.66
N VAL A 506 -29.04 9.27 18.60
CA VAL A 506 -30.29 9.34 17.83
C VAL A 506 -30.22 10.46 16.80
N LYS A 507 -29.94 10.12 15.53
CA LYS A 507 -29.95 11.12 14.45
C LYS A 507 -31.39 11.47 14.05
N ASN A 508 -31.63 12.73 13.72
CA ASN A 508 -32.96 13.32 13.53
C ASN A 508 -33.90 13.11 14.73
N ALA A 509 -33.37 13.19 15.96
CA ALA A 509 -34.10 12.98 17.20
C ALA A 509 -35.43 13.76 17.26
N CYS A 510 -36.48 13.08 17.69
CA CYS A 510 -37.82 13.65 17.85
C CYS A 510 -38.51 13.08 19.09
N LYS A 511 -39.56 13.77 19.57
CA LYS A 511 -40.28 13.39 20.79
C LYS A 511 -41.15 12.16 20.55
N ARG A 512 -40.55 11.00 20.77
CA ARG A 512 -41.15 9.66 20.69
C ARG A 512 -40.69 8.82 21.87
N ASP A 513 -41.61 7.98 22.35
CA ASP A 513 -41.36 7.04 23.45
C ASP A 513 -40.61 5.81 22.92
N LEU A 514 -39.83 5.13 23.77
CA LEU A 514 -39.08 3.92 23.40
C LEU A 514 -39.98 2.78 22.89
N SER A 515 -41.25 2.76 23.28
CA SER A 515 -42.25 1.78 22.82
C SER A 515 -42.83 2.05 21.43
N SER A 516 -42.39 3.11 20.73
CA SER A 516 -42.87 3.47 19.40
C SER A 516 -42.57 2.40 18.36
N THR A 517 -43.43 2.27 17.35
CA THR A 517 -43.21 1.38 16.20
C THR A 517 -41.83 1.64 15.59
N THR A 518 -41.07 0.58 15.40
CA THR A 518 -39.68 0.64 14.93
C THR A 518 -39.51 -0.27 13.73
N VAL A 519 -38.76 0.15 12.72
CA VAL A 519 -38.29 -0.70 11.63
C VAL A 519 -36.78 -0.81 11.72
N VAL A 520 -36.31 -2.03 11.96
CA VAL A 520 -34.90 -2.38 11.92
C VAL A 520 -34.58 -2.81 10.49
N PHE A 521 -33.47 -2.35 9.93
CA PHE A 521 -33.11 -2.65 8.54
C PHE A 521 -31.61 -2.78 8.36
N ASP A 522 -31.24 -3.42 7.25
CA ASP A 522 -29.87 -3.76 6.84
C ASP A 522 -29.84 -3.80 5.29
N LEU A 523 -28.74 -3.38 4.66
CA LEU A 523 -28.63 -3.28 3.20
C LEU A 523 -27.39 -3.97 2.63
N GLU A 524 -27.60 -4.92 1.71
CA GLU A 524 -26.52 -5.39 0.85
C GLU A 524 -26.38 -4.49 -0.39
N THR A 525 -25.13 -4.21 -0.79
CA THR A 525 -24.79 -3.15 -1.76
C THR A 525 -23.62 -3.55 -2.68
N THR A 526 -23.49 -2.90 -3.85
CA THR A 526 -22.36 -3.14 -4.79
C THR A 526 -21.05 -2.43 -4.41
N GLY A 527 -20.94 -1.85 -3.21
CA GLY A 527 -19.76 -1.13 -2.73
C GLY A 527 -20.12 -0.04 -1.71
N PHE A 528 -19.14 0.74 -1.26
CA PHE A 528 -19.27 1.58 -0.06
C PHE A 528 -19.81 3.01 -0.28
N ASP A 529 -19.87 3.53 -1.51
CA ASP A 529 -20.26 4.91 -1.80
C ASP A 529 -21.67 4.97 -2.43
N PRO A 530 -22.70 5.50 -1.73
CA PRO A 530 -24.08 5.50 -2.22
C PRO A 530 -24.32 6.39 -3.44
N ARG A 531 -23.34 7.20 -3.86
CA ARG A 531 -23.40 8.01 -5.07
C ARG A 531 -23.20 7.17 -6.33
N VAL A 532 -22.29 6.20 -6.28
CA VAL A 532 -21.88 5.35 -7.42
C VAL A 532 -22.26 3.87 -7.27
N ASN A 533 -22.36 3.36 -6.04
CA ASN A 533 -22.79 1.98 -5.76
C ASN A 533 -24.31 1.87 -5.61
N HIS A 534 -24.82 0.65 -5.77
CA HIS A 534 -26.24 0.32 -5.87
C HIS A 534 -26.66 -0.61 -4.72
N ILE A 535 -27.93 -0.57 -4.33
CA ILE A 535 -28.51 -1.51 -3.36
C ILE A 535 -28.91 -2.77 -4.12
N ILE A 536 -28.64 -3.96 -3.55
CA ILE A 536 -28.97 -5.28 -4.12
C ILE A 536 -29.90 -6.11 -3.24
N GLU A 537 -29.98 -5.82 -1.94
CA GLU A 537 -30.99 -6.39 -1.03
C GLU A 537 -31.47 -5.33 -0.02
N ILE A 538 -32.76 -5.36 0.33
CA ILE A 538 -33.29 -4.66 1.49
C ILE A 538 -33.90 -5.69 2.44
N GLY A 539 -33.25 -5.89 3.59
CA GLY A 539 -33.80 -6.64 4.71
C GLY A 539 -34.38 -5.68 5.74
N ALA A 540 -35.63 -5.90 6.16
CA ALA A 540 -36.23 -5.09 7.22
C ALA A 540 -37.22 -5.87 8.10
N VAL A 541 -37.28 -5.49 9.37
CA VAL A 541 -38.05 -6.17 10.42
C VAL A 541 -38.81 -5.12 11.24
N LYS A 542 -40.15 -5.23 11.25
CA LYS A 542 -41.02 -4.27 11.93
C LYS A 542 -41.35 -4.74 13.34
N ILE A 543 -41.04 -3.89 14.32
CA ILE A 543 -41.27 -4.09 15.74
C ILE A 543 -42.42 -3.19 16.20
N GLU A 544 -43.39 -3.77 16.90
CA GLU A 544 -44.44 -3.04 17.61
C GLU A 544 -44.65 -3.68 19.00
N ASN A 545 -44.82 -2.87 20.05
CA ASN A 545 -45.03 -3.36 21.42
C ASN A 545 -44.01 -4.43 21.88
N GLY A 546 -42.73 -4.23 21.54
CA GLY A 546 -41.63 -5.15 21.88
C GLY A 546 -41.62 -6.49 21.12
N LYS A 547 -42.35 -6.61 20.01
CA LYS A 547 -42.46 -7.84 19.21
C LYS A 547 -42.27 -7.58 17.73
N ILE A 548 -41.61 -8.49 17.04
CA ILE A 548 -41.58 -8.53 15.58
C ILE A 548 -42.98 -8.87 15.08
N ILE A 549 -43.58 -7.98 14.28
CA ILE A 549 -44.92 -8.13 13.70
C ILE A 549 -44.88 -8.42 12.19
N ASP A 550 -43.85 -7.97 11.48
CA ASP A 550 -43.77 -8.04 10.01
C ASP A 550 -42.31 -8.06 9.53
N ARG A 551 -42.07 -8.54 8.29
CA ARG A 551 -40.74 -8.62 7.66
C ARG A 551 -40.81 -8.27 6.18
N MET A 552 -39.77 -7.61 5.70
CA MET A 552 -39.49 -7.34 4.29
C MET A 552 -38.15 -8.02 3.95
N ASP A 553 -38.17 -8.86 2.92
CA ASP A 553 -37.00 -9.48 2.30
C ASP A 553 -37.17 -9.27 0.79
N VAL A 554 -36.39 -8.36 0.20
CA VAL A 554 -36.55 -7.94 -1.19
C VAL A 554 -35.18 -7.69 -1.84
N PHE A 555 -34.84 -8.52 -2.83
CA PHE A 555 -33.77 -8.22 -3.77
C PHE A 555 -34.12 -7.01 -4.64
N VAL A 556 -33.10 -6.22 -4.95
CA VAL A 556 -33.16 -5.04 -5.81
C VAL A 556 -32.30 -5.33 -7.04
N ASN A 557 -32.84 -5.10 -8.23
CA ASN A 557 -32.03 -5.13 -9.44
C ASN A 557 -31.17 -3.85 -9.48
N PRO A 558 -29.83 -3.95 -9.42
CA PRO A 558 -28.95 -2.79 -9.44
C PRO A 558 -28.88 -2.12 -10.83
N GLY A 559 -29.21 -2.82 -11.92
CA GLY A 559 -29.03 -2.35 -13.30
C GLY A 559 -27.59 -2.39 -13.81
N VAL A 560 -26.66 -2.89 -13.01
CA VAL A 560 -25.23 -3.07 -13.30
C VAL A 560 -24.74 -4.39 -12.70
N PRO A 561 -23.77 -5.09 -13.31
CA PRO A 561 -23.22 -6.32 -12.76
C PRO A 561 -22.72 -6.18 -11.32
N ILE A 562 -22.95 -7.19 -10.50
CA ILE A 562 -22.36 -7.28 -9.17
C ILE A 562 -20.87 -7.68 -9.31
N PRO A 563 -19.91 -6.89 -8.80
CA PRO A 563 -18.50 -7.29 -8.80
C PRO A 563 -18.31 -8.56 -7.97
N PHE A 564 -17.54 -9.54 -8.47
CA PHE A 564 -17.40 -10.86 -7.84
C PHE A 564 -16.96 -10.80 -6.36
N ARG A 565 -16.15 -9.80 -5.99
CA ARG A 565 -15.74 -9.53 -4.62
C ARG A 565 -16.91 -9.14 -3.69
N ILE A 566 -17.93 -8.47 -4.21
CA ILE A 566 -19.19 -8.22 -3.49
C ILE A 566 -19.95 -9.54 -3.32
N THR A 567 -20.09 -10.35 -4.37
CA THR A 567 -20.70 -11.69 -4.28
C THR A 567 -20.00 -12.59 -3.25
N GLN A 568 -18.69 -12.45 -3.04
CA GLN A 568 -17.96 -13.14 -1.98
C GLN A 568 -18.27 -12.64 -0.55
N LEU A 569 -18.71 -11.39 -0.38
CA LEU A 569 -19.05 -10.79 0.91
C LEU A 569 -20.53 -10.97 1.28
N THR A 570 -21.43 -10.86 0.30
CA THR A 570 -22.89 -10.85 0.47
C THR A 570 -23.55 -12.18 0.11
N SER A 571 -22.82 -13.08 -0.57
CA SER A 571 -23.38 -14.29 -1.21
C SER A 571 -24.44 -14.03 -2.30
N ILE A 572 -24.63 -12.79 -2.75
CA ILE A 572 -25.59 -12.42 -3.81
C ILE A 572 -24.86 -12.32 -5.15
N ASP A 573 -25.35 -13.07 -6.16
CA ASP A 573 -24.89 -12.98 -7.55
C ASP A 573 -25.95 -12.34 -8.48
N ASP A 574 -25.55 -12.02 -9.71
CA ASP A 574 -26.43 -11.41 -10.72
C ASP A 574 -27.72 -12.22 -10.97
N SER A 575 -27.68 -13.56 -10.86
CA SER A 575 -28.84 -14.42 -11.12
C SER A 575 -29.93 -14.31 -10.07
N MET A 576 -29.59 -13.82 -8.86
CA MET A 576 -30.55 -13.54 -7.79
C MET A 576 -31.26 -12.19 -7.97
N VAL A 577 -30.63 -11.24 -8.67
CA VAL A 577 -31.13 -9.85 -8.79
C VAL A 577 -31.65 -9.47 -10.18
N MET A 578 -31.31 -10.17 -11.26
CA MET A 578 -31.71 -9.81 -12.62
C MET A 578 -33.24 -9.72 -12.82
N ASP A 579 -34.00 -10.67 -12.29
CA ASP A 579 -35.48 -10.67 -12.38
C ASP A 579 -36.15 -9.82 -11.28
N ALA A 580 -35.36 -9.17 -10.42
CA ALA A 580 -35.87 -8.34 -9.33
C ALA A 580 -36.28 -6.94 -9.81
N LYS A 581 -36.87 -6.15 -8.91
CA LYS A 581 -37.32 -4.78 -9.21
C LYS A 581 -36.20 -3.76 -9.02
N GLY A 582 -36.18 -2.73 -9.87
CA GLY A 582 -35.30 -1.57 -9.69
C GLY A 582 -35.59 -0.79 -8.40
N ILE A 583 -34.60 -0.03 -7.93
CA ILE A 583 -34.68 0.74 -6.68
C ILE A 583 -35.80 1.80 -6.71
N GLU A 584 -36.16 2.26 -7.91
CA GLU A 584 -37.28 3.16 -8.21
C GLU A 584 -38.63 2.62 -7.71
N GLU A 585 -38.82 1.30 -7.76
CA GLU A 585 -40.02 0.63 -7.25
C GLU A 585 -39.84 0.15 -5.80
N VAL A 586 -38.67 -0.36 -5.42
CA VAL A 586 -38.47 -0.98 -4.10
C VAL A 586 -38.33 0.08 -2.99
N LEU A 587 -37.64 1.18 -3.23
CA LEU A 587 -37.43 2.20 -2.20
C LEU A 587 -38.74 2.84 -1.70
N PRO A 588 -39.71 3.22 -2.56
CA PRO A 588 -41.02 3.67 -2.09
C PRO A 588 -41.78 2.62 -1.24
N GLN A 589 -41.63 1.33 -1.54
CA GLN A 589 -42.24 0.25 -0.74
C GLN A 589 -41.60 0.14 0.64
N PHE A 590 -40.27 0.19 0.73
CA PHE A 590 -39.55 0.23 2.00
C PHE A 590 -39.91 1.49 2.82
N LEU A 591 -40.04 2.66 2.19
CA LEU A 591 -40.39 3.90 2.87
C LEU A 591 -41.85 3.95 3.37
N ASP A 592 -42.80 3.29 2.71
CA ASP A 592 -44.17 3.12 3.26
C ASP A 592 -44.21 2.03 4.36
N PHE A 593 -43.38 0.98 4.26
CA PHE A 593 -43.19 -0.01 5.34
C PHE A 593 -42.58 0.61 6.61
N ALA A 594 -41.59 1.49 6.46
CA ALA A 594 -40.95 2.25 7.54
C ALA A 594 -41.71 3.52 7.99
N LYS A 595 -42.86 3.81 7.38
CA LYS A 595 -43.64 5.02 7.61
C LYS A 595 -44.07 5.17 9.06
N ASP A 596 -43.91 6.39 9.56
CA ASP A 596 -44.13 6.82 10.95
C ASP A 596 -43.35 6.03 12.02
N ALA A 597 -42.51 5.05 11.63
CA ALA A 597 -41.66 4.30 12.54
C ALA A 597 -40.37 5.06 12.90
N ILE A 598 -39.64 4.57 13.88
CA ILE A 598 -38.21 4.87 14.09
C ILE A 598 -37.38 3.89 13.26
N LEU A 599 -36.31 4.35 12.62
CA LEU A 599 -35.35 3.46 11.95
C LEU A 599 -34.24 3.00 12.89
N VAL A 600 -33.78 1.77 12.72
CA VAL A 600 -32.66 1.18 13.47
C VAL A 600 -31.80 0.36 12.52
N ALA A 601 -30.47 0.47 12.62
CA ALA A 601 -29.52 -0.37 11.90
C ALA A 601 -28.25 -0.62 12.74
N HIS A 602 -27.30 -1.39 12.22
CA HIS A 602 -26.06 -1.74 12.91
C HIS A 602 -24.85 -1.10 12.21
N ASN A 603 -24.38 0.05 12.70
CA ASN A 603 -23.61 1.06 11.97
C ASN A 603 -24.50 1.86 10.98
N ALA A 604 -25.62 2.36 11.50
CA ALA A 604 -26.69 3.00 10.71
C ALA A 604 -26.28 4.16 9.78
N ASP A 605 -25.11 4.77 10.01
CA ASP A 605 -24.50 5.78 9.12
C ASP A 605 -24.26 5.26 7.70
N PHE A 606 -24.15 3.94 7.50
CA PHE A 606 -24.05 3.31 6.20
C PHE A 606 -25.43 3.22 5.53
N ASP A 607 -26.31 2.42 6.12
CA ASP A 607 -27.61 2.03 5.56
C ASP A 607 -28.54 3.23 5.37
N TYR A 608 -28.60 4.11 6.37
CA TYR A 608 -29.40 5.33 6.31
C TYR A 608 -28.92 6.25 5.19
N HIS A 609 -27.60 6.31 4.93
CA HIS A 609 -27.03 7.19 3.91
C HIS A 609 -27.27 6.67 2.49
N PHE A 610 -27.28 5.34 2.30
CA PHE A 610 -27.79 4.71 1.08
C PHE A 610 -29.26 5.06 0.84
N VAL A 611 -30.13 4.86 1.85
CA VAL A 611 -31.57 5.22 1.75
C VAL A 611 -31.74 6.70 1.44
N SER A 612 -31.08 7.62 2.16
CA SER A 612 -31.25 9.06 1.96
C SER A 612 -30.72 9.55 0.62
N THR A 613 -29.60 8.99 0.14
CA THR A 613 -29.01 9.36 -1.15
C THR A 613 -29.91 8.91 -2.31
N LYS A 614 -30.39 7.66 -2.31
CA LYS A 614 -31.31 7.18 -3.36
C LYS A 614 -32.69 7.86 -3.25
N ALA A 615 -33.21 8.11 -2.05
CA ALA A 615 -34.45 8.87 -1.87
C ALA A 615 -34.35 10.30 -2.43
N LYS A 616 -33.23 10.99 -2.17
CA LYS A 616 -32.93 12.32 -2.72
C LYS A 616 -32.86 12.30 -4.26
N ALA A 617 -32.25 11.28 -4.86
CA ALA A 617 -32.21 11.10 -6.32
C ALA A 617 -33.62 10.91 -6.92
N LEU A 618 -34.49 10.15 -6.24
CA LEU A 618 -35.90 9.97 -6.62
C LEU A 618 -36.81 11.16 -6.23
N ASN A 619 -36.25 12.24 -5.67
CA ASN A 619 -36.98 13.42 -5.15
C ASN A 619 -38.00 13.10 -4.04
N ILE A 620 -37.78 12.01 -3.29
CA ILE A 620 -38.61 11.59 -2.15
C ILE A 620 -38.09 12.26 -0.87
N PRO A 621 -38.91 13.05 -0.15
CA PRO A 621 -38.49 13.64 1.13
C PRO A 621 -38.27 12.56 2.20
N PHE A 622 -37.06 12.49 2.75
CA PHE A 622 -36.67 11.51 3.76
C PHE A 622 -35.89 12.16 4.90
N SER A 623 -36.38 12.01 6.13
CA SER A 623 -35.80 12.58 7.36
C SER A 623 -36.24 11.78 8.59
N ALA A 624 -36.21 10.45 8.49
CA ALA A 624 -36.64 9.58 9.58
C ALA A 624 -35.70 9.70 10.80
N PRO A 625 -36.22 9.61 12.04
CA PRO A 625 -35.38 9.41 13.22
C PRO A 625 -34.69 8.05 13.12
N VAL A 626 -33.37 8.00 13.32
CA VAL A 626 -32.59 6.76 13.21
C VAL A 626 -31.67 6.56 14.42
N ILE A 627 -31.56 5.31 14.88
CA ILE A 627 -30.73 4.89 16.00
C ILE A 627 -29.68 3.89 15.49
N ASP A 628 -28.42 4.08 15.91
CA ASP A 628 -27.35 3.12 15.68
C ASP A 628 -27.21 2.16 16.89
N THR A 629 -27.44 0.86 16.66
CA THR A 629 -27.22 -0.17 17.69
C THR A 629 -25.73 -0.32 18.05
N VAL A 630 -24.79 0.08 17.19
CA VAL A 630 -23.36 0.11 17.54
C VAL A 630 -23.08 1.23 18.56
N ALA A 631 -23.70 2.40 18.41
CA ALA A 631 -23.65 3.49 19.38
C ALA A 631 -24.33 3.13 20.71
N LEU A 632 -25.51 2.49 20.70
CA LEU A 632 -26.15 1.95 21.90
C LEU A 632 -25.28 0.90 22.58
N SER A 633 -24.75 -0.08 21.86
CA SER A 633 -23.91 -1.13 22.46
C SER A 633 -22.62 -0.56 23.06
N ARG A 634 -22.02 0.48 22.47
CA ARG A 634 -20.89 1.21 23.08
C ARG A 634 -21.26 1.84 24.44
N LEU A 635 -22.50 2.31 24.60
CA LEU A 635 -23.06 2.92 25.82
C LEU A 635 -23.47 1.87 26.88
N LEU A 636 -24.13 0.81 26.43
CA LEU A 636 -24.80 -0.17 27.29
C LEU A 636 -23.90 -1.33 27.70
N LEU A 637 -22.93 -1.73 26.87
CA LEU A 637 -22.02 -2.85 27.06
C LEU A 637 -20.57 -2.37 27.33
N PRO A 638 -20.26 -1.84 28.53
CA PRO A 638 -18.96 -1.25 28.83
C PRO A 638 -17.80 -2.25 28.82
N ARG A 639 -18.06 -3.56 28.93
CA ARG A 639 -17.02 -4.61 28.88
C ARG A 639 -16.61 -5.01 27.46
N LEU A 640 -17.46 -4.79 26.46
CA LEU A 640 -17.22 -5.28 25.10
C LEU A 640 -16.16 -4.45 24.36
N ASN A 641 -15.25 -5.11 23.64
CA ASN A 641 -14.09 -4.48 23.00
C ASN A 641 -14.28 -4.19 21.50
N ARG A 642 -15.06 -5.04 20.81
CA ARG A 642 -15.43 -4.94 19.39
C ARG A 642 -16.96 -4.91 19.29
N PHE A 643 -17.49 -4.17 18.32
CA PHE A 643 -18.93 -3.97 18.13
C PHE A 643 -19.30 -4.31 16.69
N LYS A 644 -19.02 -5.55 16.30
CA LYS A 644 -19.62 -6.19 15.12
C LYS A 644 -20.91 -6.87 15.55
N LEU A 645 -21.83 -7.07 14.61
CA LEU A 645 -23.12 -7.72 14.83
C LEU A 645 -22.94 -9.10 15.51
N ASP A 646 -22.01 -9.90 14.97
CA ASP A 646 -21.64 -11.21 15.50
C ASP A 646 -21.22 -11.17 16.98
N THR A 647 -20.52 -10.11 17.37
CA THR A 647 -19.87 -9.96 18.67
C THR A 647 -20.86 -9.44 19.72
N VAL A 648 -21.74 -8.50 19.31
CA VAL A 648 -22.82 -7.98 20.16
C VAL A 648 -23.88 -9.07 20.41
N ALA A 649 -24.28 -9.81 19.36
CA ALA A 649 -25.21 -10.93 19.49
C ALA A 649 -24.69 -11.99 20.49
N LYS A 650 -23.39 -12.35 20.43
CA LYS A 650 -22.76 -13.30 21.35
C LYS A 650 -22.78 -12.84 22.81
N GLU A 651 -22.45 -11.56 23.08
CA GLU A 651 -22.50 -10.98 24.44
C GLU A 651 -23.94 -10.98 25.00
N LEU A 652 -24.93 -10.63 24.16
CA LEU A 652 -26.35 -10.61 24.50
C LEU A 652 -27.04 -11.99 24.45
N LYS A 653 -26.31 -13.04 24.06
CA LYS A 653 -26.78 -14.45 23.93
C LYS A 653 -27.93 -14.61 22.93
N ILE A 654 -27.83 -13.91 21.81
CA ILE A 654 -28.75 -13.97 20.69
C ILE A 654 -28.21 -14.96 19.65
N GLU A 655 -29.05 -15.89 19.23
CA GLU A 655 -28.73 -16.82 18.14
C GLU A 655 -28.80 -16.08 16.80
N LEU A 656 -27.67 -16.10 16.08
CA LEU A 656 -27.55 -15.72 14.68
C LEU A 656 -27.97 -16.92 13.82
N LEU A 657 -28.99 -16.72 12.99
CA LEU A 657 -29.23 -17.58 11.84
C LEU A 657 -28.41 -17.05 10.66
N HIS A 658 -28.37 -17.80 9.57
CA HIS A 658 -27.55 -17.58 8.36
C HIS A 658 -27.08 -16.12 8.12
N HIS A 659 -25.85 -15.83 8.57
CA HIS A 659 -25.15 -14.58 8.28
C HIS A 659 -25.00 -14.41 6.76
N HIS A 660 -24.94 -13.16 6.26
CA HIS A 660 -24.91 -12.82 4.83
C HIS A 660 -26.27 -12.95 4.13
N ARG A 661 -27.34 -12.46 4.78
CA ARG A 661 -28.63 -12.10 4.19
C ARG A 661 -29.20 -10.93 4.98
N ALA A 662 -29.56 -9.84 4.29
CA ALA A 662 -29.98 -8.61 4.97
C ALA A 662 -31.16 -8.82 5.92
N VAL A 663 -32.12 -9.70 5.61
CA VAL A 663 -33.26 -9.98 6.50
C VAL A 663 -32.89 -10.74 7.78
N ASP A 664 -31.92 -11.65 7.73
CA ASP A 664 -31.47 -12.42 8.89
C ASP A 664 -30.60 -11.55 9.80
N ASP A 665 -29.71 -10.73 9.23
CA ASP A 665 -28.86 -9.79 9.96
C ASP A 665 -29.68 -8.57 10.49
N ALA A 666 -30.74 -8.15 9.80
CA ALA A 666 -31.76 -7.21 10.34
C ALA A 666 -32.57 -7.83 11.50
N GLU A 667 -32.92 -9.14 11.46
CA GLU A 667 -33.57 -9.80 12.60
C GLU A 667 -32.62 -9.98 13.79
N ALA A 668 -31.35 -10.29 13.54
CA ALA A 668 -30.32 -10.30 14.59
C ALA A 668 -30.20 -8.91 15.25
N THR A 669 -30.15 -7.85 14.45
CA THR A 669 -30.14 -6.45 14.91
C THR A 669 -31.42 -6.11 15.68
N ALA A 670 -32.59 -6.60 15.26
CA ALA A 670 -33.86 -6.41 15.97
C ALA A 670 -33.89 -7.08 17.34
N ARG A 671 -33.34 -8.30 17.45
CA ARG A 671 -33.17 -9.01 18.73
C ARG A 671 -32.18 -8.29 19.64
N ILE A 672 -31.11 -7.70 19.09
CA ILE A 672 -30.14 -6.87 19.83
C ILE A 672 -30.83 -5.63 20.37
N TYR A 673 -31.49 -4.85 19.51
CA TYR A 673 -32.17 -3.62 19.89
C TYR A 673 -33.24 -3.84 20.97
N LEU A 674 -34.01 -4.94 20.91
CA LEU A 674 -34.95 -5.31 21.97
C LEU A 674 -34.26 -5.55 23.33
N LYS A 675 -33.04 -6.12 23.35
CA LYS A 675 -32.24 -6.25 24.58
C LYS A 675 -31.59 -4.95 25.03
N GLU A 676 -31.26 -4.05 24.10
CA GLU A 676 -30.80 -2.70 24.43
C GLU A 676 -31.93 -1.88 25.07
N LEU A 677 -33.17 -1.98 24.55
CA LEU A 677 -34.37 -1.41 25.16
C LEU A 677 -34.64 -1.95 26.57
N GLU A 678 -34.60 -3.28 26.77
CA GLU A 678 -34.73 -3.87 28.12
C GLU A 678 -33.70 -3.30 29.11
N ILE A 679 -32.49 -2.97 28.68
CA ILE A 679 -31.43 -2.38 29.51
C ILE A 679 -31.66 -0.87 29.73
N LEU A 680 -32.22 -0.15 28.74
CA LEU A 680 -32.59 1.27 28.86
C LEU A 680 -33.76 1.46 29.84
N GLU A 681 -34.81 0.64 29.75
CA GLU A 681 -35.93 0.63 30.71
C GLU A 681 -35.45 0.34 32.14
N GLN A 682 -34.53 -0.64 32.31
CA GLN A 682 -33.89 -0.94 33.61
C GLN A 682 -33.06 0.22 34.17
N ARG A 683 -32.62 1.17 33.33
CA ARG A 683 -31.93 2.40 33.74
C ARG A 683 -32.88 3.60 33.91
N GLY A 684 -34.19 3.41 33.70
CA GLY A 684 -35.21 4.45 33.86
C GLY A 684 -35.38 5.38 32.66
N VAL A 685 -34.87 5.01 31.48
CA VAL A 685 -35.09 5.75 30.22
C VAL A 685 -36.45 5.36 29.64
N SER A 686 -37.19 6.35 29.16
CA SER A 686 -38.55 6.21 28.62
C SER A 686 -38.75 6.85 27.25
N SER A 687 -37.97 7.89 26.90
CA SER A 687 -38.00 8.56 25.60
C SER A 687 -36.65 8.58 24.89
N LEU A 688 -36.65 8.86 23.58
CA LEU A 688 -35.41 8.95 22.79
C LEU A 688 -34.47 10.07 23.27
N GLU A 689 -35.01 11.22 23.69
CA GLU A 689 -34.23 12.38 24.15
C GLU A 689 -33.46 12.07 25.46
N GLU A 690 -33.95 11.12 26.26
CA GLU A 690 -33.31 10.71 27.50
C GLU A 690 -32.05 9.85 27.27
N ILE A 691 -31.90 9.18 26.11
CA ILE A 691 -30.77 8.27 25.82
C ILE A 691 -29.43 8.99 25.92
N ASP A 692 -29.30 10.17 25.30
CA ASP A 692 -28.05 10.97 25.34
C ASP A 692 -27.82 11.63 26.71
N SER A 693 -28.87 11.74 27.54
CA SER A 693 -28.81 12.33 28.88
C SER A 693 -28.35 11.36 29.97
N LEU A 694 -28.26 10.06 29.67
CA LEU A 694 -27.86 9.02 30.61
C LEU A 694 -26.50 9.32 31.27
N GLU A 695 -26.46 9.29 32.60
CA GLU A 695 -25.20 9.31 33.35
C GLU A 695 -24.42 8.01 33.09
N VAL A 696 -23.39 8.10 32.25
CA VAL A 696 -22.49 7.00 31.88
C VAL A 696 -21.04 7.34 32.18
N ASP A 697 -20.19 6.30 32.19
CA ASP A 697 -18.74 6.48 32.14
C ASP A 697 -18.32 7.13 30.81
N GLN A 698 -18.24 8.46 30.80
CA GLN A 698 -17.82 9.25 29.65
C GLN A 698 -16.37 8.93 29.23
N VAL A 699 -15.50 8.51 30.16
CA VAL A 699 -14.14 8.08 29.84
C VAL A 699 -14.19 6.75 29.08
N GLY A 700 -15.05 5.82 29.52
CA GLY A 700 -15.41 4.60 28.81
C GLY A 700 -16.00 4.83 27.42
N LYS A 701 -16.94 5.78 27.27
CA LYS A 701 -17.52 6.20 25.97
C LYS A 701 -16.42 6.66 25.01
N VAL A 702 -15.59 7.63 25.42
CA VAL A 702 -14.48 8.18 24.59
C VAL A 702 -13.45 7.12 24.21
N ARG A 703 -13.15 6.18 25.11
CA ARG A 703 -12.25 5.05 24.82
C ARG A 703 -12.84 4.07 23.79
N LYS A 704 -14.17 3.99 23.61
CA LYS A 704 -14.85 3.05 22.68
C LYS A 704 -15.15 3.63 21.29
N LEU A 705 -15.38 4.93 21.19
CA LEU A 705 -15.70 5.63 19.94
C LEU A 705 -14.57 5.54 18.89
N PRO A 706 -14.85 5.79 17.59
CA PRO A 706 -13.82 5.97 16.59
C PRO A 706 -12.90 7.16 16.93
N SER A 707 -11.68 7.15 16.41
CA SER A 707 -10.70 8.23 16.58
C SER A 707 -10.13 8.65 15.24
N TYR A 708 -10.22 9.95 14.94
CA TYR A 708 -9.73 10.60 13.73
C TYR A 708 -8.46 11.39 14.01
N HIS A 709 -7.68 11.72 12.98
CA HIS A 709 -6.53 12.59 13.12
C HIS A 709 -6.97 14.07 13.15
N ILE A 710 -6.18 14.93 13.83
CA ILE A 710 -6.40 16.38 13.90
C ILE A 710 -5.08 17.10 14.14
N ILE A 711 -4.78 18.19 13.42
CA ILE A 711 -3.59 19.00 13.71
C ILE A 711 -3.94 20.11 14.70
N LEU A 712 -3.15 20.26 15.75
CA LEU A 712 -3.29 21.30 16.77
C LEU A 712 -2.01 22.13 16.82
N LEU A 713 -2.06 23.40 16.37
CA LEU A 713 -0.93 24.33 16.37
C LEU A 713 -1.09 25.38 17.48
N ALA A 714 -0.05 25.61 18.29
CA ALA A 714 -0.08 26.62 19.36
C ALA A 714 0.22 28.03 18.82
N LYS A 715 -0.80 28.89 18.81
CA LYS A 715 -0.71 30.31 18.40
C LYS A 715 0.04 31.18 19.40
N ASN A 716 0.04 30.79 20.69
CA ASN A 716 0.64 31.55 21.79
C ASN A 716 0.93 30.64 23.01
N ASP A 717 1.43 31.22 24.12
CA ASP A 717 1.71 30.48 25.36
C ASP A 717 0.47 29.80 25.97
N ILE A 718 -0.72 30.40 25.86
CA ILE A 718 -1.98 29.78 26.32
C ILE A 718 -2.26 28.52 25.50
N GLY A 719 -2.10 28.59 24.18
CA GLY A 719 -2.15 27.46 23.28
C GLY A 719 -1.18 26.35 23.66
N ARG A 720 0.09 26.66 23.90
CA ARG A 720 1.10 25.66 24.31
C ARG A 720 0.75 25.00 25.65
N ILE A 721 0.24 25.76 26.61
CA ILE A 721 -0.23 25.23 27.91
C ILE A 721 -1.47 24.34 27.71
N ASN A 722 -2.40 24.73 26.83
CA ASN A 722 -3.58 23.94 26.48
C ASN A 722 -3.21 22.65 25.73
N LEU A 723 -2.22 22.68 24.85
CA LEU A 723 -1.67 21.51 24.18
C LEU A 723 -1.08 20.53 25.22
N TYR A 724 -0.26 21.01 26.16
CA TYR A 724 0.25 20.17 27.26
C TYR A 724 -0.87 19.59 28.14
N ARG A 725 -1.96 20.33 28.38
CA ARG A 725 -3.15 19.81 29.07
C ARG A 725 -3.79 18.68 28.27
N LEU A 726 -3.98 18.86 26.96
CA LEU A 726 -4.58 17.85 26.07
C LEU A 726 -3.73 16.57 26.02
N VAL A 727 -2.41 16.68 25.84
CA VAL A 727 -1.45 15.55 25.93
C VAL A 727 -1.59 14.81 27.27
N SER A 728 -1.65 15.55 28.38
CA SER A 728 -1.75 14.96 29.72
C SER A 728 -3.07 14.20 29.91
N GLN A 729 -4.19 14.77 29.48
CA GLN A 729 -5.51 14.13 29.60
C GLN A 729 -5.67 12.94 28.64
N SER A 730 -5.12 13.04 27.42
CA SER A 730 -5.20 11.99 26.41
C SER A 730 -4.39 10.74 26.79
N HIS A 731 -3.28 10.90 27.51
CA HIS A 731 -2.48 9.79 28.04
C HIS A 731 -3.00 9.24 29.38
N LEU A 732 -3.47 10.10 30.30
CA LEU A 732 -3.84 9.66 31.66
C LEU A 732 -5.30 9.22 31.78
N GLN A 733 -6.23 9.93 31.14
CA GLN A 733 -7.67 9.65 31.26
C GLN A 733 -8.19 8.90 30.03
N TYR A 734 -7.98 9.41 28.83
CA TYR A 734 -8.69 8.93 27.64
C TYR A 734 -7.94 7.86 26.82
N PHE A 735 -6.74 7.44 27.25
CA PHE A 735 -5.92 6.48 26.52
C PHE A 735 -6.60 5.11 26.32
N ARG A 736 -6.58 4.62 25.07
CA ARG A 736 -6.84 3.22 24.71
C ARG A 736 -6.18 2.94 23.36
N MET A 737 -5.05 2.22 23.39
CA MET A 737 -4.10 1.99 22.29
C MET A 737 -3.43 3.27 21.77
N LYS A 738 -4.20 4.33 21.54
CA LYS A 738 -3.75 5.68 21.19
C LYS A 738 -4.21 6.70 22.26
N PRO A 739 -3.49 7.82 22.45
CA PRO A 739 -3.88 8.92 23.34
C PRO A 739 -5.00 9.78 22.74
N ARG A 740 -6.25 9.52 23.15
CA ARG A 740 -7.47 10.09 22.55
C ARG A 740 -7.83 11.47 23.13
N ILE A 741 -8.43 12.34 22.31
CA ILE A 741 -8.87 13.69 22.68
C ILE A 741 -10.36 13.87 22.37
N PRO A 742 -11.26 13.94 23.37
CA PRO A 742 -12.67 14.25 23.13
C PRO A 742 -12.87 15.66 22.53
N LYS A 743 -13.80 15.82 21.58
CA LYS A 743 -14.23 17.14 21.05
C LYS A 743 -14.70 18.08 22.16
N SER A 744 -15.38 17.60 23.19
CA SER A 744 -15.80 18.43 24.34
C SER A 744 -14.58 19.03 25.09
N LEU A 745 -13.56 18.22 25.34
CA LEU A 745 -12.32 18.61 25.99
C LEU A 745 -11.49 19.55 25.11
N LEU A 746 -11.46 19.32 23.80
CA LEU A 746 -10.82 20.21 22.84
C LEU A 746 -11.54 21.56 22.76
N LYS A 747 -12.89 21.60 22.71
CA LYS A 747 -13.65 22.86 22.79
C LYS A 747 -13.33 23.64 24.08
N LYS A 748 -13.20 22.95 25.23
CA LYS A 748 -12.80 23.55 26.51
C LYS A 748 -11.38 24.16 26.51
N TYR A 749 -10.45 23.62 25.72
CA TYR A 749 -9.06 24.08 25.66
C TYR A 749 -8.65 24.66 24.29
N ARG A 750 -9.60 25.07 23.45
CA ARG A 750 -9.34 25.65 22.11
C ARG A 750 -8.62 26.99 22.16
N GLU A 751 -8.71 27.73 23.26
CA GLU A 751 -8.08 29.05 23.38
C GLU A 751 -6.56 28.98 23.11
N GLY A 752 -6.10 29.80 22.16
CA GLY A 752 -4.69 29.85 21.75
C GLY A 752 -4.25 28.72 20.81
N LEU A 753 -5.13 27.80 20.40
CA LEU A 753 -4.86 26.82 19.36
C LEU A 753 -5.35 27.31 17.99
N ILE A 754 -4.81 26.72 16.93
CA ILE A 754 -5.31 26.72 15.55
C ILE A 754 -5.45 25.25 15.15
N ILE A 755 -6.58 24.89 14.54
CA ILE A 755 -7.02 23.50 14.40
C ILE A 755 -7.19 23.14 12.91
N GLY A 756 -6.38 22.17 12.44
CA GLY A 756 -6.35 21.68 11.06
C GLY A 756 -7.06 20.34 10.88
N SER A 757 -7.62 20.09 9.70
CA SER A 757 -8.39 18.86 9.40
C SER A 757 -7.56 17.58 9.29
N ALA A 758 -6.22 17.67 9.34
CA ALA A 758 -5.27 16.58 9.17
C ALA A 758 -5.37 15.84 7.82
N CYS A 759 -4.70 14.69 7.75
CA CYS A 759 -4.55 13.83 6.58
C CYS A 759 -5.83 13.04 6.23
N SER A 760 -5.71 12.01 5.39
CA SER A 760 -6.78 11.08 5.01
C SER A 760 -7.39 10.27 6.17
N SER A 761 -6.74 10.26 7.36
CA SER A 761 -7.31 9.74 8.62
C SER A 761 -8.08 10.81 9.43
N GLY A 762 -8.17 12.04 8.93
CA GLY A 762 -8.97 13.13 9.50
C GLY A 762 -10.48 12.95 9.30
N GLU A 763 -11.27 13.56 10.17
CA GLU A 763 -12.73 13.36 10.23
C GLU A 763 -13.44 13.80 8.93
N LEU A 764 -13.07 14.96 8.39
CA LEU A 764 -13.66 15.50 7.14
C LEU A 764 -13.37 14.59 5.93
N PHE A 765 -12.12 14.14 5.78
CA PHE A 765 -11.73 13.27 4.67
C PHE A 765 -12.43 11.91 4.79
N GLN A 766 -12.47 11.34 6.00
CA GLN A 766 -13.18 10.08 6.27
C GLN A 766 -14.69 10.17 6.01
N ALA A 767 -15.34 11.31 6.28
CA ALA A 767 -16.74 11.53 5.95
C ALA A 767 -16.95 11.61 4.43
N MET A 768 -16.12 12.38 3.72
CA MET A 768 -16.20 12.58 2.27
C MET A 768 -16.04 11.28 1.47
N VAL A 769 -15.13 10.40 1.90
CA VAL A 769 -14.91 9.07 1.30
C VAL A 769 -16.08 8.12 1.57
N ARG A 770 -16.75 8.23 2.73
CA ARG A 770 -18.01 7.50 3.03
C ARG A 770 -19.24 8.12 2.34
N GLY A 771 -19.02 8.99 1.36
CA GLY A 771 -20.08 9.60 0.56
C GLY A 771 -20.86 10.73 1.24
N ALA A 772 -20.50 11.16 2.46
CA ALA A 772 -21.28 12.09 3.28
C ALA A 772 -21.69 13.36 2.51
N ASP A 773 -22.89 13.87 2.80
CA ASP A 773 -23.48 14.96 2.02
C ASP A 773 -22.85 16.34 2.32
N ASP A 774 -23.00 17.26 1.38
CA ASP A 774 -22.43 18.61 1.46
C ASP A 774 -22.79 19.38 2.75
N GLN A 775 -23.97 19.16 3.33
CA GLN A 775 -24.36 19.81 4.59
C GLN A 775 -23.62 19.18 5.78
N GLN A 776 -23.49 17.86 5.80
CA GLN A 776 -22.70 17.13 6.81
C GLN A 776 -21.21 17.51 6.73
N LEU A 777 -20.66 17.59 5.51
CA LEU A 777 -19.27 18.00 5.27
C LEU A 777 -19.03 19.45 5.71
N LEU A 778 -19.95 20.38 5.43
CA LEU A 778 -19.87 21.76 5.91
C LEU A 778 -19.97 21.86 7.44
N GLU A 779 -20.82 21.06 8.09
CA GLU A 779 -20.90 21.03 9.56
C GLU A 779 -19.58 20.54 10.18
N ILE A 780 -19.00 19.46 9.66
CA ILE A 780 -17.69 18.97 10.10
C ILE A 780 -16.60 20.01 9.83
N ALA A 781 -16.53 20.57 8.62
CA ALA A 781 -15.54 21.59 8.23
C ALA A 781 -15.61 22.83 9.12
N SER A 782 -16.81 23.25 9.54
CA SER A 782 -17.01 24.41 10.43
C SER A 782 -16.32 24.30 11.80
N PHE A 783 -15.90 23.09 12.20
CA PHE A 783 -15.12 22.90 13.43
C PHE A 783 -13.64 23.29 13.27
N TYR A 784 -13.11 23.40 12.05
CA TYR A 784 -11.68 23.60 11.79
C TYR A 784 -11.36 25.07 11.52
N ASP A 785 -10.15 25.51 11.89
CA ASP A 785 -9.65 26.86 11.60
C ASP A 785 -8.95 26.92 10.22
N TYR A 786 -8.51 25.78 9.69
CA TYR A 786 -8.07 25.58 8.30
C TYR A 786 -8.30 24.12 7.87
N LEU A 787 -8.40 23.90 6.55
CA LEU A 787 -8.50 22.57 5.97
C LEU A 787 -7.17 22.17 5.34
N GLU A 788 -6.86 20.87 5.38
CA GLU A 788 -5.64 20.28 4.87
C GLU A 788 -5.91 19.44 3.63
N ILE A 789 -5.01 19.55 2.65
CA ILE A 789 -5.05 18.83 1.38
C ILE A 789 -3.66 18.25 1.18
N GLN A 790 -3.59 16.93 0.97
CA GLN A 790 -2.33 16.22 0.83
C GLN A 790 -1.99 15.98 -0.66
N PRO A 791 -0.70 15.97 -1.04
CA PRO A 791 -0.28 15.55 -2.38
C PRO A 791 -0.81 14.16 -2.74
N LEU A 792 -1.07 13.89 -4.02
CA LEU A 792 -1.68 12.63 -4.48
C LEU A 792 -0.91 11.40 -3.99
N GLY A 793 0.44 11.45 -4.03
CA GLY A 793 1.32 10.37 -3.55
C GLY A 793 1.14 10.01 -2.06
N ASN A 794 0.62 10.91 -1.22
CA ASN A 794 0.30 10.59 0.18
C ASN A 794 -0.97 9.72 0.32
N ASN A 795 -1.84 9.73 -0.70
CA ASN A 795 -3.09 8.95 -0.75
C ASN A 795 -3.08 7.85 -1.83
N ALA A 796 -1.99 7.69 -2.59
CA ALA A 796 -1.89 6.71 -3.69
C ALA A 796 -2.17 5.26 -3.23
N TYR A 797 -1.87 4.94 -1.97
CA TYR A 797 -2.21 3.65 -1.34
C TYR A 797 -3.72 3.33 -1.35
N MET A 798 -4.60 4.31 -1.60
CA MET A 798 -6.04 4.08 -1.73
C MET A 798 -6.39 3.35 -3.03
N LEU A 799 -5.65 3.62 -4.11
CA LEU A 799 -5.85 3.00 -5.44
C LEU A 799 -5.54 1.50 -5.42
N GLU A 800 -4.63 1.09 -4.55
CA GLU A 800 -4.26 -0.31 -4.29
C GLU A 800 -5.18 -0.96 -3.24
N SER A 801 -6.16 -0.22 -2.68
CA SER A 801 -6.89 -0.65 -1.49
C SER A 801 -8.41 -0.50 -1.63
N ASP A 802 -9.01 -1.53 -2.19
CA ASP A 802 -10.10 -2.42 -1.70
C ASP A 802 -11.10 -1.93 -0.60
N ARG A 803 -10.73 -0.97 0.25
CA ARG A 803 -11.54 -0.34 1.33
C ARG A 803 -12.00 1.09 1.01
N PHE A 804 -11.50 1.68 -0.06
CA PHE A 804 -11.83 3.04 -0.50
C PHE A 804 -12.54 2.98 -1.86
N SER A 805 -13.23 4.06 -2.25
CA SER A 805 -13.94 4.19 -3.53
C SER A 805 -13.16 4.99 -4.59
N ALA A 806 -11.83 5.08 -4.45
CA ALA A 806 -10.95 5.70 -5.42
C ALA A 806 -10.23 4.63 -6.24
N GLU A 807 -10.46 4.62 -7.55
CA GLU A 807 -9.88 3.66 -8.49
C GLU A 807 -8.83 4.33 -9.40
N THR A 808 -8.84 5.66 -9.48
CA THR A 808 -8.01 6.50 -10.36
C THR A 808 -7.31 7.66 -9.63
N GLU A 809 -6.24 8.21 -10.20
CA GLU A 809 -5.67 9.46 -9.69
C GLU A 809 -6.66 10.63 -9.79
N GLU A 810 -7.54 10.61 -10.79
CA GLU A 810 -8.66 11.54 -10.97
C GLU A 810 -9.60 11.57 -9.75
N ASP A 811 -9.85 10.43 -9.08
CA ASP A 811 -10.65 10.37 -7.85
C ASP A 811 -9.96 11.05 -6.67
N LEU A 812 -8.64 10.85 -6.52
CA LEU A 812 -7.85 11.55 -5.50
C LEU A 812 -7.79 13.07 -5.78
N ILE A 813 -7.75 13.45 -7.05
CA ILE A 813 -7.88 14.85 -7.49
C ILE A 813 -9.31 15.36 -7.20
N ALA A 814 -10.35 14.55 -7.37
CA ALA A 814 -11.74 14.93 -7.08
C ALA A 814 -11.98 15.13 -5.58
N TYR A 815 -11.45 14.25 -4.72
CA TYR A 815 -11.43 14.43 -3.26
C TYR A 815 -10.73 15.73 -2.87
N ASN A 816 -9.54 15.99 -3.41
CA ASN A 816 -8.80 17.23 -3.13
C ASN A 816 -9.56 18.48 -3.62
N LYS A 817 -10.20 18.43 -4.81
CA LYS A 817 -11.07 19.51 -5.31
C LYS A 817 -12.30 19.73 -4.44
N LYS A 818 -12.89 18.67 -3.87
CA LYS A 818 -14.08 18.73 -3.00
C LYS A 818 -13.79 19.32 -1.62
N ILE A 819 -12.52 19.42 -1.20
CA ILE A 819 -12.10 20.16 0.00
C ILE A 819 -11.87 21.66 -0.32
N ILE A 820 -11.69 22.02 -1.59
CA ILE A 820 -11.50 23.42 -2.05
C ILE A 820 -12.83 24.13 -2.32
N ALA A 821 -13.89 23.37 -2.67
CA ALA A 821 -15.20 23.87 -3.11
C ALA A 821 -16.23 24.05 -1.99
#